data_AF-A0A517TLS1-F1
#
_entry.id   AF-A0A517TLS1-F1
#
_cell.length_a   1.000
_cell.length_b   1.000
_cell.length_c   1.000
_cell.angle_alpha   90.00
_cell.angle_beta   90.00
_cell.angle_gamma   90.00
#
_symmetry.space_group_name_H-M   'P 1'
#
loop_
_entity.id
_entity.type
_entity.pdbx_description
1 polymer ?
#
loop_
_entity_poly.entity_id
_entity_poly.type
_entity_poly.pdbx_seq_one_letter_code
_entity_poly.pdbx_strand_id
1 'polypeptide(L)'
;MKPHCLTLLAVAAMAAAVVSTVDAASPKLGWAGSSAADHNASNASWYYRWWHTIPSDASGTHADFVPLIKYPNNIQTKVNGVANLNDVDTLLVLNEPERESQSNTSVQTALSIWPTIQNTLPNHRLVGPGFGDDAGGRAWMDEFMTEVDLLNGNADPNDDIRLDAVAFHWYGASSPNGVSAANNFLNRVDFFHNRYNRPIWITEFAMHDWEGNDPTAAMIQANADFLEIVIPALESRSYVERYSYYNWFDDAMVFEDPNRAPTVIGDQYVGTLLPGDTHDLSGQSLGTDVVYLRGGSLTNTGAATPDAMRSLDALGGVSTISAAADWSLANLRDGYVRIRDGATLRKEGPAQVRLTGAISNQGALQVVEGELLLEDGSYSGGGAIHVDEGAALRLTLQGGRGTYSLSDTRLEVEGRVEGPVRLTNRTTLVAQGEVAHFGSNLTVGDSVIEVGGPGFTVLSPAVSPVTAGLQLNYDAALDTPGDNVWSDALGSVDSVAFGQAASPVTVNDPAFPGLTAAYPIATTGGAEGLNQYFETDGPRSRQDATFEVAFRVDDTSAGADQVLMEVGGAARGVAFVLDDGVLTFNVDGDGADINLTHPVASGWRHAVGVIDLTSGGDTVTLYVDGQQVGSLSGQTIDDWAGGNVAGIGAGASSVTGVDSGVGDPFHGDLALARYYQNTTFDAADALQNYQALTVAPASDPTLLVVEGDLLAENGSELRLDIRADGDADKIAIDGTLAVTDATLVVQLVGAGTPGLGDAFDLFDFASASGQFETISLPGLASGLRWRADRLVADGVIEVVLAGDLNGDGRVDAADYSVWRDSEGQAVAAYTAGDSNGDGQVDTADLNEWRANYGAVAASASAIPEPSALALVGFLFLVARRGTR
;
A
#
# COMPACT_ATOMS: atom_id res chain seq x y z
N MET A 1 -68.84 3.87 9.62
CA MET A 1 -67.62 4.57 10.05
C MET A 1 -66.46 4.02 9.25
N LYS A 2 -66.00 4.78 8.25
CA LYS A 2 -64.76 4.57 7.48
C LYS A 2 -64.23 5.97 7.14
N PRO A 3 -62.97 6.30 7.45
CA PRO A 3 -62.43 7.63 7.20
C PRO A 3 -61.96 7.78 5.75
N HIS A 4 -62.00 9.02 5.29
CA HIS A 4 -61.62 9.46 3.95
C HIS A 4 -60.10 9.47 3.79
N CYS A 5 -59.60 8.91 2.69
CA CYS A 5 -58.21 9.03 2.28
C CYS A 5 -58.14 10.01 1.10
N LEU A 6 -57.49 11.16 1.32
CA LEU A 6 -57.12 12.11 0.27
C LEU A 6 -56.05 11.48 -0.62
N THR A 7 -56.28 11.46 -1.93
CA THR A 7 -55.29 11.10 -2.96
C THR A 7 -54.45 12.33 -3.30
N LEU A 8 -53.15 12.31 -2.96
CA LEU A 8 -52.15 13.23 -3.52
C LEU A 8 -51.61 12.61 -4.82
N LEU A 9 -51.82 13.26 -5.95
CA LEU A 9 -51.19 12.90 -7.22
C LEU A 9 -49.77 13.49 -7.22
N ALA A 10 -48.74 12.65 -7.04
CA ALA A 10 -47.36 13.04 -7.31
C ALA A 10 -47.08 12.83 -8.81
N VAL A 11 -46.81 13.91 -9.53
CA VAL A 11 -46.29 13.88 -10.90
C VAL A 11 -44.83 13.49 -10.81
N ALA A 12 -44.50 12.25 -11.19
CA ALA A 12 -43.12 11.84 -11.38
C ALA A 12 -42.60 12.47 -12.68
N ALA A 13 -41.75 13.48 -12.55
CA ALA A 13 -40.89 13.92 -13.65
C ALA A 13 -39.80 12.85 -13.84
N MET A 14 -39.92 12.02 -14.88
CA MET A 14 -38.78 11.29 -15.42
C MET A 14 -37.82 12.33 -15.99
N ALA A 15 -36.79 12.68 -15.22
CA ALA A 15 -35.58 13.25 -15.79
C ALA A 15 -34.97 12.16 -16.68
N ALA A 16 -34.99 12.39 -18.00
CA ALA A 16 -34.08 11.68 -18.87
C ALA A 16 -32.67 12.03 -18.38
N ALA A 17 -31.93 11.03 -17.91
CA ALA A 17 -30.50 11.15 -17.70
C ALA A 17 -29.88 11.49 -19.06
N VAL A 18 -29.63 12.78 -19.26
CA VAL A 18 -28.61 13.22 -20.22
C VAL A 18 -27.33 12.59 -19.70
N VAL A 19 -26.68 11.78 -20.52
CA VAL A 19 -25.31 11.32 -20.28
C VAL A 19 -24.49 12.58 -20.07
N SER A 20 -24.11 12.87 -18.83
CA SER A 20 -23.25 13.99 -18.49
C SER A 20 -21.91 13.76 -19.16
N THR A 21 -21.48 14.71 -19.99
CA THR A 21 -20.06 14.89 -20.24
C THR A 21 -19.40 15.08 -18.88
N VAL A 22 -18.39 14.27 -18.59
CA VAL A 22 -17.67 14.34 -17.31
C VAL A 22 -16.71 15.51 -17.46
N ASP A 23 -17.09 16.69 -16.98
CA ASP A 23 -16.28 17.90 -17.12
C ASP A 23 -15.04 17.83 -16.18
N ALA A 24 -13.96 18.54 -16.51
CA ALA A 24 -12.76 18.65 -15.66
C ALA A 24 -13.08 19.27 -14.29
N ALA A 25 -12.27 18.97 -13.27
CA ALA A 25 -12.58 19.39 -11.89
C ALA A 25 -12.59 20.92 -11.70
N SER A 26 -11.68 21.65 -12.36
CA SER A 26 -11.69 23.11 -12.39
C SER A 26 -12.31 23.66 -13.68
N PRO A 27 -13.39 24.46 -13.61
CA PRO A 27 -13.93 25.17 -14.78
C PRO A 27 -13.10 26.40 -15.17
N LYS A 28 -12.05 26.75 -14.42
CA LYS A 28 -11.23 27.96 -14.63
C LYS A 28 -9.89 27.68 -15.29
N LEU A 29 -9.28 26.53 -15.01
CA LEU A 29 -7.97 26.15 -15.52
C LEU A 29 -8.04 25.92 -17.03
N GLY A 30 -7.20 26.63 -17.79
CA GLY A 30 -7.13 26.48 -19.24
C GLY A 30 -5.73 26.43 -19.80
N TRP A 31 -5.63 26.15 -21.09
CA TRP A 31 -4.36 25.98 -21.78
C TRP A 31 -4.24 26.85 -23.04
N ALA A 32 -3.08 27.51 -23.19
CA ALA A 32 -2.75 28.31 -24.37
C ALA A 32 -1.85 27.47 -25.30
N GLY A 33 -2.46 26.80 -26.28
CA GLY A 33 -1.76 25.86 -27.16
C GLY A 33 -2.69 25.11 -28.11
N SER A 34 -2.12 24.21 -28.92
CA SER A 34 -2.89 23.45 -29.92
C SER A 34 -2.88 21.94 -29.78
N SER A 35 -2.03 21.39 -28.91
CA SER A 35 -1.84 19.95 -28.74
C SER A 35 -2.91 19.36 -27.84
N ALA A 36 -3.73 18.44 -28.37
CA ALA A 36 -4.70 17.72 -27.55
C ALA A 36 -4.06 16.98 -26.36
N ALA A 37 -2.83 16.47 -26.54
CA ALA A 37 -2.10 15.80 -25.47
C ALA A 37 -1.80 16.74 -24.30
N ASP A 38 -1.46 18.01 -24.58
CA ASP A 38 -1.09 18.97 -23.54
C ASP A 38 -2.34 19.53 -22.84
N HIS A 39 -3.44 19.74 -23.59
CA HIS A 39 -4.74 20.10 -23.01
C HIS A 39 -5.20 19.03 -22.02
N ASN A 40 -5.09 17.77 -22.43
CA ASN A 40 -5.53 16.64 -21.64
C ASN A 40 -4.62 16.41 -20.43
N ALA A 41 -3.29 16.53 -20.59
CA ALA A 41 -2.33 16.37 -19.49
C ALA A 41 -2.40 17.51 -18.46
N SER A 42 -2.80 18.72 -18.86
CA SER A 42 -2.91 19.88 -17.97
C SER A 42 -4.20 19.94 -17.16
N ASN A 43 -5.13 19.00 -17.36
CA ASN A 43 -6.48 19.03 -16.78
C ASN A 43 -7.25 20.33 -17.13
N ALA A 44 -6.95 20.92 -18.28
CA ALA A 44 -7.62 22.12 -18.74
C ALA A 44 -9.10 21.85 -19.06
N SER A 45 -10.00 22.70 -18.58
CA SER A 45 -11.42 22.71 -18.97
C SER A 45 -11.68 23.54 -20.21
N TRP A 46 -10.75 24.42 -20.58
CA TRP A 46 -10.82 25.19 -21.81
C TRP A 46 -9.44 25.44 -22.40
N TYR A 47 -9.38 25.72 -23.69
CA TYR A 47 -8.13 26.05 -24.36
C TYR A 47 -8.33 27.06 -25.47
N TYR A 48 -7.26 27.75 -25.83
CA TYR A 48 -7.23 28.60 -27.02
C TYR A 48 -5.84 28.55 -27.66
N ARG A 49 -5.76 28.94 -28.95
CA ARG A 49 -4.53 28.83 -29.75
C ARG A 49 -4.20 30.08 -30.55
N TRP A 50 -4.53 31.24 -30.00
CA TRP A 50 -4.40 32.55 -30.65
C TRP A 50 -5.13 32.71 -32.00
N TRP A 51 -6.06 31.81 -32.32
CA TRP A 51 -6.82 31.81 -33.56
C TRP A 51 -8.30 31.48 -33.35
N HIS A 52 -9.11 31.81 -34.36
CA HIS A 52 -10.56 31.64 -34.37
C HIS A 52 -11.02 30.29 -34.97
N THR A 53 -10.07 29.44 -35.37
CA THR A 53 -10.33 28.15 -36.03
C THR A 53 -9.76 27.02 -35.20
N ILE A 54 -10.52 25.93 -35.08
CA ILE A 54 -10.05 24.68 -34.46
C ILE A 54 -9.03 24.02 -35.40
N PRO A 55 -7.86 23.63 -34.88
CA PRO A 55 -6.84 22.99 -35.70
C PRO A 55 -7.02 21.46 -35.72
N SER A 56 -6.37 20.78 -36.67
CA SER A 56 -6.46 19.32 -36.76
C SER A 56 -5.79 18.57 -35.61
N ASP A 57 -4.79 19.18 -34.94
CA ASP A 57 -4.03 18.59 -33.82
C ASP A 57 -4.73 18.70 -32.45
N ALA A 58 -5.88 19.39 -32.39
CA ALA A 58 -6.74 19.44 -31.20
C ALA A 58 -7.80 18.32 -31.17
N SER A 59 -7.78 17.39 -32.13
CA SER A 59 -8.68 16.24 -32.14
C SER A 59 -8.47 15.37 -30.90
N GLY A 60 -9.53 15.13 -30.13
CA GLY A 60 -9.47 14.32 -28.90
C GLY A 60 -9.23 15.13 -27.61
N THR A 61 -9.28 16.47 -27.69
CA THR A 61 -9.29 17.33 -26.51
C THR A 61 -10.61 17.19 -25.74
N HIS A 62 -10.52 17.12 -24.41
CA HIS A 62 -11.68 17.14 -23.50
C HIS A 62 -12.07 18.55 -23.03
N ALA A 63 -11.20 19.53 -23.25
CA ALA A 63 -11.39 20.94 -22.95
C ALA A 63 -12.21 21.69 -24.02
N ASP A 64 -12.96 22.72 -23.61
CA ASP A 64 -13.71 23.59 -24.51
C ASP A 64 -12.79 24.50 -25.34
N PHE A 65 -13.03 24.57 -26.65
CA PHE A 65 -12.32 25.51 -27.51
C PHE A 65 -12.86 26.93 -27.39
N VAL A 66 -11.99 27.89 -27.07
CA VAL A 66 -12.31 29.33 -27.11
C VAL A 66 -11.62 30.00 -28.30
N PRO A 67 -12.36 30.46 -29.33
CA PRO A 67 -11.78 31.18 -30.45
C PRO A 67 -11.23 32.54 -30.01
N LEU A 68 -10.12 32.95 -30.64
CA LEU A 68 -9.57 34.30 -30.56
C LEU A 68 -9.56 34.97 -31.94
N ILE A 69 -10.27 36.09 -32.07
CA ILE A 69 -10.05 37.02 -33.18
C ILE A 69 -8.89 37.92 -32.81
N LYS A 70 -7.68 37.49 -33.18
CA LYS A 70 -6.44 38.22 -32.87
C LYS A 70 -6.41 39.60 -33.54
N TYR A 71 -6.66 39.68 -34.84
CA TYR A 71 -6.55 40.93 -35.61
C TYR A 71 -7.91 41.48 -36.09
N PRO A 72 -8.07 42.80 -36.25
CA PRO A 72 -9.33 43.43 -36.69
C PRO A 72 -9.64 43.25 -38.18
N ASN A 73 -8.66 42.82 -38.98
CA ASN A 73 -8.83 42.65 -40.42
C ASN A 73 -9.84 41.53 -40.77
N ASN A 74 -10.58 41.72 -41.87
CA ASN A 74 -11.57 40.75 -42.38
C ASN A 74 -12.60 40.31 -41.32
N ILE A 75 -13.04 41.23 -40.46
CA ILE A 75 -13.83 40.90 -39.27
C ILE A 75 -15.07 40.07 -39.59
N GLN A 76 -15.87 40.46 -40.59
CA GLN A 76 -17.09 39.75 -40.96
C GLN A 76 -16.84 38.27 -41.29
N THR A 77 -15.79 37.98 -42.07
CA THR A 77 -15.43 36.60 -42.44
C THR A 77 -15.05 35.78 -41.21
N LYS A 78 -14.28 36.36 -40.28
CA LYS A 78 -13.84 35.66 -39.07
C LYS A 78 -15.01 35.36 -38.13
N VAL A 79 -15.89 36.33 -37.89
CA VAL A 79 -17.06 36.12 -37.02
C VAL A 79 -18.08 35.17 -37.66
N ASN A 80 -18.23 35.16 -38.98
CA ASN A 80 -19.01 34.12 -39.67
C ASN A 80 -18.40 32.73 -39.49
N GLY A 81 -17.06 32.63 -39.47
CA GLY A 81 -16.35 31.39 -39.17
C GLY A 81 -16.66 30.88 -37.77
N VAL A 82 -16.58 31.77 -36.77
CA VAL A 82 -16.93 31.45 -35.37
C VAL A 82 -18.39 31.04 -35.24
N ALA A 83 -19.32 31.75 -35.89
CA ALA A 83 -20.75 31.42 -35.87
C ALA A 83 -21.09 30.02 -36.43
N ASN A 84 -20.19 29.42 -37.20
CA ASN A 84 -20.34 28.07 -37.76
C ASN A 84 -19.69 26.98 -36.89
N LEU A 85 -19.01 27.35 -35.80
CA LEU A 85 -18.51 26.38 -34.83
C LEU A 85 -19.68 25.90 -33.94
N ASN A 86 -19.73 24.59 -33.70
CA ASN A 86 -20.64 24.03 -32.72
C ASN A 86 -20.02 24.17 -31.32
N ASP A 87 -20.88 24.23 -30.29
CA ASP A 87 -20.47 24.15 -28.89
C ASP A 87 -19.43 25.21 -28.47
N VAL A 88 -19.47 26.38 -29.13
CA VAL A 88 -18.70 27.57 -28.77
C VAL A 88 -19.68 28.67 -28.39
N ASP A 89 -19.55 29.20 -27.18
CA ASP A 89 -20.40 30.26 -26.66
C ASP A 89 -19.62 31.53 -26.29
N THR A 90 -18.30 31.52 -26.43
CA THR A 90 -17.43 32.60 -25.97
C THR A 90 -16.42 32.95 -27.04
N LEU A 91 -16.11 34.24 -27.19
CA LEU A 91 -15.12 34.76 -28.12
C LEU A 91 -14.15 35.69 -27.40
N LEU A 92 -12.85 35.39 -27.52
CA LEU A 92 -11.79 36.33 -27.19
C LEU A 92 -11.58 37.31 -28.36
N VAL A 93 -11.42 38.60 -28.05
CA VAL A 93 -11.33 39.67 -29.04
C VAL A 93 -10.06 40.47 -28.83
N LEU A 94 -9.17 40.49 -29.83
CA LEU A 94 -7.88 41.19 -29.87
C LEU A 94 -6.84 40.73 -28.83
N ASN A 95 -5.61 40.51 -29.29
CA ASN A 95 -4.47 40.08 -28.46
C ASN A 95 -3.40 41.17 -28.42
N GLU A 96 -3.15 41.75 -27.25
CA GLU A 96 -2.18 42.82 -27.02
C GLU A 96 -2.30 43.94 -28.07
N PRO A 97 -3.48 44.59 -28.19
CA PRO A 97 -3.73 45.61 -29.21
C PRO A 97 -2.77 46.82 -29.13
N GLU A 98 -2.20 47.09 -27.96
CA GLU A 98 -1.23 48.14 -27.72
C GLU A 98 0.15 47.89 -28.36
N ARG A 99 0.49 46.63 -28.67
CA ARG A 99 1.83 46.25 -29.13
C ARG A 99 1.92 46.20 -30.64
N GLU A 100 2.97 46.82 -31.19
CA GLU A 100 3.25 46.80 -32.64
C GLU A 100 3.50 45.40 -33.20
N SER A 101 4.09 44.51 -32.40
CA SER A 101 4.39 43.12 -32.76
C SER A 101 3.19 42.17 -32.67
N GLN A 102 2.07 42.65 -32.13
CA GLN A 102 0.86 41.85 -31.90
C GLN A 102 -0.29 42.39 -32.73
N SER A 103 -1.47 42.60 -32.14
CA SER A 103 -2.64 43.02 -32.92
C SER A 103 -2.55 44.46 -33.41
N ASN A 104 -1.70 45.30 -32.80
CA ASN A 104 -1.39 46.67 -33.21
C ASN A 104 -2.64 47.46 -33.66
N THR A 105 -3.58 47.63 -32.74
CA THR A 105 -4.93 48.13 -33.00
C THR A 105 -5.21 49.34 -32.11
N SER A 106 -5.59 50.47 -32.69
CA SER A 106 -6.03 51.63 -31.90
C SER A 106 -7.40 51.39 -31.25
N VAL A 107 -7.68 52.10 -30.15
CA VAL A 107 -8.98 52.06 -29.46
C VAL A 107 -10.15 52.31 -30.42
N GLN A 108 -10.04 53.33 -31.28
CA GLN A 108 -11.09 53.64 -32.27
C GLN A 108 -11.31 52.50 -33.28
N THR A 109 -10.25 51.80 -33.68
CA THR A 109 -10.36 50.66 -34.60
C THR A 109 -11.03 49.48 -33.89
N ALA A 110 -10.66 49.20 -32.63
CA ALA A 110 -11.30 48.17 -31.82
C ALA A 110 -12.81 48.44 -31.67
N LEU A 111 -13.20 49.67 -31.29
CA LEU A 111 -14.61 50.05 -31.19
C LEU A 111 -15.36 49.93 -32.52
N SER A 112 -14.70 50.21 -33.65
CA SER A 112 -15.34 50.13 -34.97
C SER A 112 -15.71 48.70 -35.41
N ILE A 113 -15.00 47.68 -34.92
CA ILE A 113 -15.28 46.28 -35.27
C ILE A 113 -16.31 45.63 -34.35
N TRP A 114 -16.48 46.14 -33.13
CA TRP A 114 -17.32 45.54 -32.09
C TRP A 114 -18.79 45.35 -32.52
N PRO A 115 -19.48 46.34 -33.14
CA PRO A 115 -20.85 46.15 -33.60
C PRO A 115 -21.01 44.99 -34.60
N THR A 116 -19.99 44.74 -35.44
CA THR A 116 -20.01 43.60 -36.37
C THR A 116 -19.96 42.27 -35.63
N ILE A 117 -19.14 42.19 -34.58
CA ILE A 117 -19.01 41.01 -33.72
C ILE A 117 -20.33 40.75 -33.00
N GLN A 118 -20.86 41.75 -32.28
CA GLN A 118 -22.09 41.63 -31.50
C GLN A 118 -23.30 41.21 -32.33
N ASN A 119 -23.46 41.82 -33.52
CA ASN A 119 -24.58 41.52 -34.41
C ASN A 119 -24.50 40.11 -35.03
N THR A 120 -23.28 39.64 -35.30
CA THR A 120 -23.09 38.29 -35.89
C THR A 120 -23.16 37.21 -34.83
N LEU A 121 -22.72 37.50 -33.59
CA LEU A 121 -22.65 36.58 -32.47
C LEU A 121 -23.49 37.09 -31.29
N PRO A 122 -24.83 37.25 -31.45
CA PRO A 122 -25.68 37.90 -30.46
C PRO A 122 -25.73 37.16 -29.12
N ASN A 123 -25.49 35.84 -29.14
CA ASN A 123 -25.56 34.98 -27.95
C ASN A 123 -24.18 34.58 -27.39
N HIS A 124 -23.08 35.02 -28.00
CA HIS A 124 -21.75 34.68 -27.48
C HIS A 124 -21.28 35.68 -26.42
N ARG A 125 -20.58 35.21 -25.39
CA ARG A 125 -19.83 36.08 -24.48
C ARG A 125 -18.64 36.70 -25.22
N LEU A 126 -18.43 38.00 -25.04
CA LEU A 126 -17.32 38.75 -25.62
C LEU A 126 -16.34 39.13 -24.53
N VAL A 127 -15.12 38.61 -24.65
CA VAL A 127 -14.06 38.74 -23.64
C VAL A 127 -12.82 39.41 -24.24
N GLY A 128 -12.22 40.35 -23.51
CA GLY A 128 -11.05 41.11 -23.93
C GLY A 128 -11.36 42.58 -24.25
N PRO A 129 -10.42 43.38 -24.77
CA PRO A 129 -9.13 42.97 -25.32
C PRO A 129 -8.15 42.37 -24.33
N GLY A 130 -7.36 41.37 -24.74
CA GLY A 130 -6.30 40.80 -23.91
C GLY A 130 -5.06 41.67 -23.95
N PHE A 131 -5.01 42.72 -23.12
CA PHE A 131 -3.92 43.70 -23.10
C PHE A 131 -2.80 43.27 -22.12
N GLY A 132 -1.56 43.71 -22.36
CA GLY A 132 -0.44 43.47 -21.44
C GLY A 132 -0.44 44.40 -20.22
N ASP A 133 -0.05 43.90 -19.04
CA ASP A 133 0.14 44.72 -17.84
C ASP A 133 1.44 45.56 -17.84
N ASP A 134 1.67 46.31 -18.92
CA ASP A 134 2.68 47.36 -18.97
C ASP A 134 2.04 48.76 -19.04
N ALA A 135 2.87 49.80 -19.07
CA ALA A 135 2.36 51.18 -19.11
C ALA A 135 1.49 51.46 -20.35
N GLY A 136 1.83 50.86 -21.48
CA GLY A 136 1.09 51.02 -22.74
C GLY A 136 -0.25 50.30 -22.71
N GLY A 137 -0.26 49.02 -22.32
CA GLY A 137 -1.47 48.21 -22.30
C GLY A 137 -2.50 48.74 -21.29
N ARG A 138 -2.05 49.17 -20.11
CA ARG A 138 -2.93 49.83 -19.12
C ARG A 138 -3.54 51.12 -19.63
N ALA A 139 -2.75 51.96 -20.29
CA ALA A 139 -3.25 53.22 -20.85
C ALA A 139 -4.27 52.95 -21.98
N TRP A 140 -3.97 51.98 -22.85
CA TRP A 140 -4.85 51.58 -23.94
C TRP A 140 -6.19 51.05 -23.41
N MET A 141 -6.15 50.18 -22.40
CA MET A 141 -7.37 49.60 -21.82
C MET A 141 -8.21 50.64 -21.07
N ASP A 142 -7.57 51.56 -20.33
CA ASP A 142 -8.27 52.66 -19.68
C ASP A 142 -8.96 53.60 -20.68
N GLU A 143 -8.32 53.89 -21.82
CA GLU A 143 -8.92 54.66 -22.91
C GLU A 143 -10.09 53.88 -23.54
N PHE A 144 -9.90 52.59 -23.86
CA PHE A 144 -10.95 51.74 -24.42
C PHE A 144 -12.18 51.67 -23.52
N MET A 145 -12.01 51.41 -22.23
CA MET A 145 -13.12 51.32 -21.28
C MET A 145 -13.83 52.67 -21.09
N THR A 146 -13.09 53.78 -21.10
CA THR A 146 -13.69 55.12 -21.03
C THR A 146 -14.58 55.39 -22.24
N GLU A 147 -14.12 55.04 -23.44
CA GLU A 147 -14.91 55.20 -24.67
C GLU A 147 -16.11 54.24 -24.72
N VAL A 148 -15.97 53.01 -24.21
CA VAL A 148 -17.10 52.08 -24.03
C VAL A 148 -18.16 52.68 -23.10
N ASP A 149 -17.76 53.21 -21.94
CA ASP A 149 -18.70 53.83 -21.00
C ASP A 149 -19.39 55.07 -21.60
N LEU A 150 -18.67 55.85 -22.41
CA LEU A 150 -19.24 56.99 -23.14
C LEU A 150 -20.25 56.55 -24.19
N LEU A 151 -19.95 55.51 -24.96
CA LEU A 151 -20.85 54.94 -25.95
C LEU A 151 -22.09 54.35 -25.28
N ASN A 152 -21.94 53.60 -24.19
CA ASN A 152 -23.06 52.97 -23.47
C ASN A 152 -23.88 53.96 -22.63
N GLY A 153 -23.39 55.19 -22.45
CA GLY A 153 -24.12 56.28 -21.80
C GLY A 153 -25.16 56.95 -22.71
N ASN A 154 -25.32 56.50 -23.96
CA ASN A 154 -26.26 57.06 -24.92
C ASN A 154 -27.73 56.62 -24.63
N ALA A 155 -28.71 57.14 -25.39
CA ALA A 155 -30.13 56.88 -25.13
C ALA A 155 -30.68 55.59 -25.78
N ASP A 156 -29.93 54.94 -26.66
CA ASP A 156 -30.28 53.73 -27.39
C ASP A 156 -29.39 52.55 -26.93
N PRO A 157 -29.91 51.67 -26.05
CA PRO A 157 -29.18 50.49 -25.58
C PRO A 157 -28.76 49.52 -26.69
N ASN A 158 -29.28 49.65 -27.92
CA ASN A 158 -28.85 48.82 -29.05
C ASN A 158 -27.47 49.23 -29.61
N ASP A 159 -27.00 50.43 -29.27
CA ASP A 159 -25.67 50.93 -29.65
C ASP A 159 -24.60 50.58 -28.60
N ASP A 160 -24.99 49.93 -27.49
CA ASP A 160 -24.08 49.56 -26.42
C ASP A 160 -23.01 48.56 -26.90
N ILE A 161 -21.80 48.79 -26.45
CA ILE A 161 -20.67 47.87 -26.56
C ILE A 161 -20.76 46.87 -25.40
N ARG A 162 -21.14 45.63 -25.72
CA ARG A 162 -21.11 44.48 -24.82
C ARG A 162 -19.67 44.04 -24.60
N LEU A 163 -19.29 44.10 -23.33
CA LEU A 163 -18.04 43.54 -22.82
C LEU A 163 -18.37 42.72 -21.58
N ASP A 164 -18.36 41.40 -21.74
CA ASP A 164 -18.83 40.45 -20.74
C ASP A 164 -17.76 40.14 -19.68
N ALA A 165 -16.48 40.16 -20.08
CA ALA A 165 -15.33 40.04 -19.16
C ALA A 165 -14.08 40.72 -19.75
N VAL A 166 -13.16 41.11 -18.86
CA VAL A 166 -11.86 41.69 -19.25
C VAL A 166 -10.80 40.59 -19.26
N ALA A 167 -10.03 40.51 -20.35
CA ALA A 167 -8.83 39.68 -20.41
C ALA A 167 -7.57 40.54 -20.22
N PHE A 168 -6.53 39.99 -19.59
CA PHE A 168 -5.22 40.64 -19.55
C PHE A 168 -4.10 39.62 -19.47
N HIS A 169 -2.90 40.03 -19.88
CA HIS A 169 -1.68 39.24 -19.84
C HIS A 169 -0.71 39.81 -18.81
N TRP A 170 -0.02 38.94 -18.09
CA TRP A 170 0.97 39.35 -17.08
C TRP A 170 2.24 38.53 -17.17
N TYR A 171 3.37 39.22 -17.33
CA TYR A 171 4.68 38.60 -17.32
C TYR A 171 5.55 39.29 -16.28
N GLY A 172 5.76 38.61 -15.15
CA GLY A 172 6.35 39.20 -13.95
C GLY A 172 7.86 39.03 -13.80
N ALA A 173 8.41 39.95 -12.99
CA ALA A 173 9.76 40.06 -12.44
C ALA A 173 10.91 39.31 -13.14
N SER A 174 11.90 40.07 -13.61
CA SER A 174 13.26 39.63 -13.98
C SER A 174 14.14 39.32 -12.75
N SER A 175 13.55 38.69 -11.72
CA SER A 175 14.26 38.25 -10.51
C SER A 175 13.59 37.02 -9.91
N PRO A 176 14.34 36.05 -9.35
CA PRO A 176 13.82 34.76 -8.90
C PRO A 176 13.18 34.87 -7.50
N ASN A 177 12.09 35.63 -7.40
CA ASN A 177 11.30 35.79 -6.16
C ASN A 177 9.81 35.52 -6.42
N GLY A 178 9.42 34.24 -6.34
CA GLY A 178 8.06 33.78 -6.61
C GLY A 178 7.00 34.39 -5.70
N VAL A 179 7.29 34.54 -4.39
CA VAL A 179 6.34 35.10 -3.41
C VAL A 179 6.01 36.56 -3.71
N SER A 180 7.03 37.38 -4.00
CA SER A 180 6.84 38.79 -4.35
C SER A 180 6.08 38.93 -5.67
N ALA A 181 6.43 38.10 -6.66
CA ALA A 181 5.75 38.04 -7.95
C ALA A 181 4.27 37.65 -7.79
N ALA A 182 3.95 36.66 -6.96
CA ALA A 182 2.59 36.21 -6.69
C ALA A 182 1.74 37.31 -6.07
N ASN A 183 2.28 37.99 -5.06
CA ASN A 183 1.61 39.14 -4.43
C ASN A 183 1.37 40.27 -5.43
N ASN A 184 2.34 40.58 -6.29
CA ASN A 184 2.18 41.60 -7.31
C ASN A 184 1.07 41.23 -8.32
N PHE A 185 1.10 40.00 -8.83
CA PHE A 185 0.13 39.47 -9.78
C PHE A 185 -1.29 39.47 -9.22
N LEU A 186 -1.50 38.93 -8.01
CA LEU A 186 -2.82 38.86 -7.39
C LEU A 186 -3.40 40.24 -7.07
N ASN A 187 -2.57 41.18 -6.61
CA ASN A 187 -3.01 42.58 -6.49
C ASN A 187 -3.45 43.15 -7.83
N ARG A 188 -2.85 42.66 -8.93
CA ARG A 188 -3.17 43.11 -10.28
C ARG A 188 -4.51 42.57 -10.77
N VAL A 189 -4.77 41.30 -10.53
CA VAL A 189 -6.07 40.65 -10.74
C VAL A 189 -7.18 41.45 -10.03
N ASP A 190 -6.98 41.72 -8.74
CA ASP A 190 -7.96 42.43 -7.90
C ASP A 190 -8.14 43.88 -8.37
N PHE A 191 -7.06 44.56 -8.75
CA PHE A 191 -7.15 45.91 -9.28
C PHE A 191 -8.00 45.95 -10.56
N PHE A 192 -7.74 45.08 -11.54
CA PHE A 192 -8.45 45.15 -12.82
C PHE A 192 -9.94 44.86 -12.66
N HIS A 193 -10.30 43.91 -11.78
CA HIS A 193 -11.69 43.68 -11.42
C HIS A 193 -12.35 44.94 -10.85
N ASN A 194 -11.72 45.57 -9.84
CA ASN A 194 -12.25 46.76 -9.19
C ASN A 194 -12.29 47.99 -10.11
N ARG A 195 -11.31 48.12 -11.01
CA ARG A 195 -11.16 49.25 -11.93
C ARG A 195 -12.24 49.25 -13.00
N TYR A 196 -12.57 48.09 -13.55
CA TYR A 196 -13.47 47.94 -14.70
C TYR A 196 -14.84 47.36 -14.33
N ASN A 197 -15.00 46.84 -13.10
CA ASN A 197 -16.22 46.21 -12.60
C ASN A 197 -16.73 45.12 -13.56
N ARG A 198 -15.84 44.20 -13.92
CA ARG A 198 -16.11 43.06 -14.82
C ARG A 198 -15.41 41.80 -14.31
N PRO A 199 -15.94 40.61 -14.61
CA PRO A 199 -15.19 39.37 -14.44
C PRO A 199 -13.86 39.41 -15.19
N ILE A 200 -12.91 38.61 -14.72
CA ILE A 200 -11.51 38.61 -15.16
C ILE A 200 -11.16 37.26 -15.79
N TRP A 201 -10.51 37.35 -16.95
CA TRP A 201 -9.81 36.26 -17.61
C TRP A 201 -8.31 36.57 -17.63
N ILE A 202 -7.48 35.63 -17.22
CA ILE A 202 -6.02 35.74 -17.31
C ILE A 202 -5.57 34.81 -18.43
N THR A 203 -5.55 35.31 -19.67
CA THR A 203 -5.33 34.45 -20.85
C THR A 203 -3.86 34.10 -21.08
N GLU A 204 -2.92 34.83 -20.47
CA GLU A 204 -1.49 34.50 -20.43
C GLU A 204 -0.89 35.01 -19.12
N PHE A 205 -0.19 34.15 -18.37
CA PHE A 205 0.65 34.60 -17.27
C PHE A 205 1.84 33.67 -17.01
N ALA A 206 2.99 34.24 -16.64
CA ALA A 206 4.17 33.54 -16.14
C ALA A 206 5.17 34.52 -15.51
N MET A 207 6.14 34.05 -14.73
CA MET A 207 7.37 34.80 -14.53
C MET A 207 8.33 34.48 -15.68
N HIS A 208 9.10 35.47 -16.14
CA HIS A 208 10.10 35.26 -17.17
C HIS A 208 11.27 36.24 -17.05
N ASP A 209 12.49 35.71 -17.13
CA ASP A 209 13.70 36.53 -17.17
C ASP A 209 14.03 37.02 -18.58
N TRP A 210 13.40 38.14 -18.97
CA TRP A 210 13.62 38.77 -20.28
C TRP A 210 15.06 39.19 -20.56
N GLU A 211 15.87 39.45 -19.52
CA GLU A 211 17.23 39.95 -19.67
C GLU A 211 18.29 38.83 -19.60
N GLY A 212 17.90 37.64 -19.14
CA GLY A 212 18.81 36.50 -18.96
C GLY A 212 19.87 36.76 -17.89
N ASN A 213 19.52 37.53 -16.87
CA ASN A 213 20.41 37.91 -15.77
C ASN A 213 20.51 36.83 -14.68
N ASP A 214 19.50 35.95 -14.58
CA ASP A 214 19.37 34.96 -13.51
C ASP A 214 19.57 33.53 -14.02
N PRO A 215 20.02 32.59 -13.17
CA PRO A 215 20.10 31.19 -13.55
C PRO A 215 18.72 30.60 -13.84
N THR A 216 18.56 29.93 -14.99
CA THR A 216 17.29 29.29 -15.40
C THR A 216 16.69 28.40 -14.31
N ALA A 217 17.52 27.62 -13.59
CA ALA A 217 17.05 26.77 -12.50
C ALA A 217 16.43 27.57 -11.32
N ALA A 218 16.94 28.76 -11.03
CA ALA A 218 16.37 29.63 -10.00
C ALA A 218 15.03 30.22 -10.45
N MET A 219 14.89 30.55 -11.73
CA MET A 219 13.62 31.01 -12.32
C MET A 219 12.58 29.89 -12.35
N ILE A 220 12.98 28.65 -12.66
CA ILE A 220 12.10 27.48 -12.61
C ILE A 220 11.53 27.28 -11.19
N GLN A 221 12.38 27.32 -10.17
CA GLN A 221 11.92 27.21 -8.78
C GLN A 221 11.02 28.40 -8.40
N ALA A 222 11.38 29.63 -8.80
CA ALA A 222 10.56 30.80 -8.51
C ALA A 222 9.18 30.74 -9.18
N ASN A 223 9.07 30.19 -10.40
CA ASN A 223 7.79 29.93 -11.06
C ASN A 223 6.95 28.87 -10.32
N ALA A 224 7.59 27.83 -9.76
CA ALA A 224 6.90 26.85 -8.91
C ALA A 224 6.35 27.52 -7.63
N ASP A 225 7.20 28.23 -6.87
CA ASP A 225 6.78 28.96 -5.66
C ASP A 225 5.67 29.99 -5.96
N PHE A 226 5.72 30.59 -7.16
CA PHE A 226 4.68 31.50 -7.64
C PHE A 226 3.34 30.77 -7.84
N LEU A 227 3.34 29.64 -8.56
CA LEU A 227 2.12 28.87 -8.85
C LEU A 227 1.47 28.27 -7.61
N GLU A 228 2.28 27.80 -6.64
CA GLU A 228 1.80 27.30 -5.35
C GLU A 228 0.89 28.33 -4.64
N ILE A 229 1.21 29.62 -4.77
CA ILE A 229 0.43 30.70 -4.18
C ILE A 229 -0.73 31.13 -5.08
N VAL A 230 -0.49 31.27 -6.39
CA VAL A 230 -1.48 31.92 -7.26
C VAL A 230 -2.62 31.00 -7.67
N ILE A 231 -2.40 29.69 -7.85
CA ILE A 231 -3.46 28.77 -8.31
C ILE A 231 -4.61 28.70 -7.29
N PRO A 232 -4.39 28.41 -5.99
CA PRO A 232 -5.48 28.42 -5.00
C PRO A 232 -6.14 29.80 -4.86
N ALA A 233 -5.36 30.87 -5.03
CA ALA A 233 -5.84 32.23 -4.96
C ALA A 233 -6.74 32.61 -6.15
N LEU A 234 -6.47 32.12 -7.36
CA LEU A 234 -7.33 32.30 -8.53
C LEU A 234 -8.61 31.44 -8.43
N GLU A 235 -8.49 30.20 -7.95
CA GLU A 235 -9.63 29.32 -7.73
C GLU A 235 -10.63 29.87 -6.71
N SER A 236 -10.15 30.47 -5.61
CA SER A 236 -11.01 31.07 -4.59
C SER A 236 -11.70 32.39 -4.99
N ARG A 237 -11.23 33.08 -6.04
CA ARG A 237 -11.82 34.36 -6.50
C ARG A 237 -13.01 34.14 -7.42
N SER A 238 -14.22 34.46 -6.95
CA SER A 238 -15.45 34.28 -7.73
C SER A 238 -15.54 35.13 -9.00
N TYR A 239 -14.79 36.24 -9.08
CA TYR A 239 -14.72 37.10 -10.26
C TYR A 239 -13.60 36.72 -11.23
N VAL A 240 -12.73 35.78 -10.88
CA VAL A 240 -11.83 35.13 -11.84
C VAL A 240 -12.61 33.98 -12.46
N GLU A 241 -12.88 34.08 -13.75
CA GLU A 241 -13.62 33.04 -14.46
C GLU A 241 -12.69 32.02 -15.07
N ARG A 242 -11.55 32.44 -15.64
CA ARG A 242 -10.63 31.58 -16.38
C ARG A 242 -9.19 32.08 -16.32
N TYR A 243 -8.23 31.17 -16.30
CA TYR A 243 -6.80 31.48 -16.37
C TYR A 243 -6.04 30.44 -17.20
N SER A 244 -4.95 30.85 -17.85
CA SER A 244 -4.07 29.98 -18.63
C SER A 244 -2.61 30.36 -18.40
N TYR A 245 -1.84 29.45 -17.81
CA TYR A 245 -0.41 29.66 -17.61
C TYR A 245 0.33 29.58 -18.94
N TYR A 246 1.34 30.43 -19.11
CA TYR A 246 2.07 30.54 -20.37
C TYR A 246 3.35 29.69 -20.32
N ASN A 247 3.27 28.47 -20.85
CA ASN A 247 4.32 27.45 -20.71
C ASN A 247 5.46 27.52 -21.76
N TRP A 248 5.52 28.56 -22.60
CA TRP A 248 6.38 28.59 -23.79
C TRP A 248 7.79 29.16 -23.54
N PHE A 249 8.11 29.52 -22.30
CA PHE A 249 9.46 29.87 -21.91
C PHE A 249 10.20 28.64 -21.35
N ASP A 250 11.51 28.60 -21.56
CA ASP A 250 12.37 27.54 -21.04
C ASP A 250 12.40 27.50 -19.50
N ASP A 251 12.18 28.64 -18.85
CA ASP A 251 12.03 28.80 -17.40
C ASP A 251 10.58 28.67 -16.89
N ALA A 252 9.62 28.36 -17.77
CA ALA A 252 8.19 28.24 -17.47
C ALA A 252 7.56 26.92 -17.97
N MET A 253 8.35 25.91 -18.32
CA MET A 253 7.81 24.66 -18.86
C MET A 253 7.04 23.86 -17.80
N VAL A 254 5.77 23.55 -18.11
CA VAL A 254 4.90 22.70 -17.26
C VAL A 254 5.25 21.22 -17.40
N PHE A 255 5.61 20.78 -18.61
CA PHE A 255 5.84 19.36 -18.91
C PHE A 255 7.22 19.11 -19.51
N GLU A 256 7.78 17.95 -19.20
CA GLU A 256 8.95 17.38 -19.87
C GLU A 256 8.56 16.65 -21.16
N ASP A 257 9.35 16.84 -22.22
CA ASP A 257 9.22 16.10 -23.47
C ASP A 257 10.03 14.79 -23.46
N PRO A 258 9.55 13.71 -24.10
CA PRO A 258 8.26 13.55 -24.79
C PRO A 258 7.15 12.98 -23.91
N ASN A 259 7.43 12.68 -22.63
CA ASN A 259 6.57 11.85 -21.78
C ASN A 259 5.47 12.62 -21.05
N ARG A 260 5.45 13.95 -21.16
CA ARG A 260 4.56 14.86 -20.40
C ARG A 260 4.58 14.56 -18.90
N ALA A 261 5.78 14.34 -18.36
CA ALA A 261 5.97 14.38 -16.92
C ALA A 261 5.80 15.83 -16.45
N PRO A 262 4.99 16.13 -15.42
CA PRO A 262 5.01 17.45 -14.81
C PRO A 262 6.43 17.77 -14.30
N THR A 263 6.93 18.97 -14.62
CA THR A 263 8.10 19.56 -13.98
C THR A 263 7.74 20.04 -12.57
N VAL A 264 8.67 20.63 -11.81
CA VAL A 264 8.33 21.28 -10.53
C VAL A 264 7.31 22.42 -10.67
N ILE A 265 7.28 23.09 -11.83
CA ILE A 265 6.25 24.08 -12.18
C ILE A 265 4.95 23.36 -12.51
N GLY A 266 5.04 22.28 -13.29
CA GLY A 266 3.90 21.45 -13.65
C GLY A 266 3.20 20.86 -12.44
N ASP A 267 3.96 20.41 -11.43
CA ASP A 267 3.42 19.86 -10.19
C ASP A 267 2.43 20.83 -9.54
N GLN A 268 2.75 22.13 -9.55
CA GLN A 268 1.85 23.17 -9.03
C GLN A 268 0.67 23.48 -9.96
N TYR A 269 0.89 23.42 -11.28
CA TYR A 269 -0.15 23.76 -12.24
C TYR A 269 -1.22 22.69 -12.39
N VAL A 270 -0.84 21.40 -12.42
CA VAL A 270 -1.75 20.27 -12.60
C VAL A 270 -2.24 19.67 -11.27
N GLY A 271 -1.69 20.13 -10.14
CA GLY A 271 -2.04 19.64 -8.81
C GLY A 271 -1.48 18.24 -8.52
N THR A 272 -0.20 17.99 -8.82
CA THR A 272 0.47 16.74 -8.43
C THR A 272 0.45 16.62 -6.91
N LEU A 273 0.07 15.44 -6.40
CA LEU A 273 0.10 15.17 -4.97
C LEU A 273 1.52 14.80 -4.54
N LEU A 274 2.15 15.67 -3.75
CA LEU A 274 3.51 15.53 -3.22
C LEU A 274 3.49 14.82 -1.85
N PRO A 275 4.65 14.44 -1.27
CA PRO A 275 4.68 13.77 0.03
C PRO A 275 4.02 14.61 1.13
N GLY A 276 3.06 14.03 1.83
CA GLY A 276 2.25 14.71 2.84
C GLY A 276 0.93 15.28 2.30
N ASP A 277 0.77 15.40 0.98
CA ASP A 277 -0.50 15.80 0.37
C ASP A 277 -1.49 14.63 0.38
N THR A 278 -2.76 14.96 0.64
CA THR A 278 -3.87 14.02 0.50
C THR A 278 -5.00 14.69 -0.25
N HIS A 279 -5.46 14.07 -1.35
CA HIS A 279 -6.70 14.43 -2.01
C HIS A 279 -7.80 13.43 -1.64
N ASP A 280 -8.87 13.92 -1.03
CA ASP A 280 -10.06 13.11 -0.72
C ASP A 280 -11.18 13.42 -1.72
N LEU A 281 -11.52 12.42 -2.55
CA LEU A 281 -12.63 12.50 -3.50
C LEU A 281 -13.95 12.88 -2.82
N SER A 282 -14.15 12.50 -1.55
CA SER A 282 -15.35 12.87 -0.77
C SER A 282 -16.67 12.52 -1.49
N GLY A 283 -16.70 11.46 -2.30
CA GLY A 283 -17.86 11.09 -3.12
C GLY A 283 -18.03 11.89 -4.41
N GLN A 284 -17.03 12.66 -4.86
CA GLN A 284 -17.09 13.52 -6.03
C GLN A 284 -16.13 13.05 -7.12
N SER A 285 -16.57 13.13 -8.38
CA SER A 285 -15.74 12.84 -9.55
C SER A 285 -14.94 14.08 -9.96
N LEU A 286 -13.68 13.85 -10.34
CA LEU A 286 -12.77 14.79 -11.00
C LEU A 286 -12.92 14.76 -12.54
N GLY A 287 -13.85 13.94 -13.05
CA GLY A 287 -14.19 13.85 -14.45
C GLY A 287 -13.04 13.46 -15.37
N THR A 288 -12.66 14.36 -16.29
CA THR A 288 -11.63 14.08 -17.31
C THR A 288 -10.20 14.20 -16.81
N ASP A 289 -9.98 14.49 -15.53
CA ASP A 289 -8.67 14.80 -15.00
C ASP A 289 -7.74 13.59 -14.92
N VAL A 290 -6.44 13.86 -15.03
CA VAL A 290 -5.35 12.96 -14.60
C VAL A 290 -4.97 13.35 -13.18
N VAL A 291 -4.94 12.39 -12.26
CA VAL A 291 -4.30 12.58 -10.96
C VAL A 291 -2.84 12.17 -11.05
N TYR A 292 -1.96 13.14 -10.82
CA TYR A 292 -0.51 12.95 -10.77
C TYR A 292 -0.05 12.73 -9.34
N LEU A 293 0.81 11.74 -9.14
CA LEU A 293 1.21 11.24 -7.83
C LEU A 293 2.74 11.22 -7.72
N ARG A 294 3.31 11.95 -6.75
CA ARG A 294 4.75 11.95 -6.45
C ARG A 294 4.97 11.79 -4.94
N GLY A 295 4.51 10.69 -4.39
CA GLY A 295 4.57 10.41 -2.95
C GLY A 295 3.35 10.89 -2.14
N GLY A 296 2.39 11.56 -2.78
CA GLY A 296 1.12 11.95 -2.16
C GLY A 296 0.06 10.83 -2.18
N SER A 297 -1.07 11.13 -1.55
CA SER A 297 -2.15 10.16 -1.28
C SER A 297 -3.47 10.56 -1.94
N LEU A 298 -4.15 9.62 -2.58
CA LEU A 298 -5.52 9.78 -3.08
C LEU A 298 -6.45 8.87 -2.27
N THR A 299 -7.54 9.43 -1.74
CA THR A 299 -8.51 8.66 -0.94
C THR A 299 -9.96 8.97 -1.32
N ASN A 300 -10.89 8.11 -0.88
CA ASN A 300 -12.33 8.39 -0.91
C ASN A 300 -12.96 8.04 0.43
N THR A 301 -13.28 9.07 1.23
CA THR A 301 -14.00 8.91 2.50
C THR A 301 -15.52 9.07 2.36
N GLY A 302 -15.98 9.49 1.17
CA GLY A 302 -17.39 9.78 0.88
C GLY A 302 -18.18 8.57 0.40
N ALA A 303 -19.17 8.83 -0.47
CA ALA A 303 -19.94 7.77 -1.12
C ALA A 303 -19.08 7.05 -2.18
N ALA A 304 -19.53 5.86 -2.61
CA ALA A 304 -18.88 5.17 -3.72
C ALA A 304 -18.88 6.04 -4.98
N THR A 305 -17.72 6.19 -5.62
CA THR A 305 -17.49 7.12 -6.74
C THR A 305 -17.05 6.35 -7.98
N PRO A 306 -17.98 5.74 -8.74
CA PRO A 306 -17.65 5.21 -10.05
C PRO A 306 -17.24 6.35 -11.00
N ASP A 307 -16.35 6.05 -11.94
CA ASP A 307 -15.86 7.02 -12.93
C ASP A 307 -15.31 8.31 -12.26
N ALA A 308 -14.53 8.13 -11.19
CA ALA A 308 -14.00 9.18 -10.34
C ALA A 308 -13.02 10.11 -11.08
N MET A 309 -12.27 9.60 -12.06
CA MET A 309 -11.32 10.38 -12.86
C MET A 309 -10.94 9.60 -14.11
N ARG A 310 -10.25 10.23 -15.07
CA ARG A 310 -9.83 9.58 -16.32
C ARG A 310 -8.59 8.72 -16.16
N SER A 311 -7.56 9.22 -15.47
CA SER A 311 -6.24 8.57 -15.45
C SER A 311 -5.49 8.77 -14.14
N LEU A 312 -4.53 7.88 -13.89
CA LEU A 312 -3.53 7.99 -12.82
C LEU A 312 -2.12 7.91 -13.39
N ASP A 313 -1.23 8.78 -12.90
CA ASP A 313 0.19 8.78 -13.28
C ASP A 313 1.07 8.95 -12.03
N ALA A 314 1.62 7.83 -11.53
CA ALA A 314 2.58 7.79 -10.44
C ALA A 314 4.00 8.06 -10.97
N LEU A 315 4.52 9.22 -10.63
CA LEU A 315 5.74 9.82 -11.17
C LEU A 315 7.00 9.42 -10.42
N GLY A 316 6.91 9.15 -9.11
CA GLY A 316 8.03 8.78 -8.25
C GLY A 316 7.66 8.74 -6.77
N GLY A 317 8.48 8.08 -5.95
CA GLY A 317 8.20 7.91 -4.52
C GLY A 317 7.07 6.92 -4.26
N VAL A 318 6.64 6.80 -2.99
CA VAL A 318 5.56 5.89 -2.59
C VAL A 318 4.26 6.69 -2.47
N SER A 319 3.37 6.51 -3.43
CA SER A 319 2.04 7.10 -3.42
C SER A 319 0.99 6.10 -3.00
N THR A 320 -0.01 6.55 -2.25
CA THR A 320 -1.08 5.69 -1.76
C THR A 320 -2.39 5.98 -2.49
N ILE A 321 -3.14 4.91 -2.78
CA ILE A 321 -4.53 4.95 -3.21
C ILE A 321 -5.34 4.20 -2.15
N SER A 322 -6.09 4.93 -1.33
CA SER A 322 -6.88 4.35 -0.25
C SER A 322 -8.37 4.57 -0.44
N ALA A 323 -9.20 3.79 0.24
CA ALA A 323 -10.64 3.92 0.12
C ALA A 323 -11.37 3.41 1.37
N ALA A 324 -12.23 4.26 1.94
CA ALA A 324 -13.29 3.81 2.84
C ALA A 324 -14.57 3.41 2.06
N ALA A 325 -14.70 3.90 0.82
CA ALA A 325 -15.76 3.53 -0.11
C ALA A 325 -15.23 3.35 -1.54
N ASP A 326 -15.81 2.40 -2.27
CA ASP A 326 -15.35 2.00 -3.60
C ASP A 326 -15.24 3.18 -4.57
N TRP A 327 -14.22 3.17 -5.43
CA TRP A 327 -14.11 4.10 -6.54
C TRP A 327 -13.42 3.48 -7.75
N SER A 328 -13.64 4.07 -8.93
CA SER A 328 -13.07 3.56 -10.18
C SER A 328 -12.57 4.66 -11.09
N LEU A 329 -11.59 4.32 -11.93
CA LEU A 329 -11.30 5.13 -13.12
C LEU A 329 -12.42 5.01 -14.14
N ALA A 330 -12.67 6.11 -14.84
CA ALA A 330 -13.60 6.17 -15.95
C ALA A 330 -13.07 5.29 -17.09
N ASN A 331 -13.93 4.42 -17.63
CA ASN A 331 -13.60 3.55 -18.75
C ASN A 331 -13.59 4.32 -20.08
N LEU A 332 -12.61 5.21 -20.22
CA LEU A 332 -12.39 6.04 -21.40
C LEU A 332 -11.29 5.42 -22.27
N ARG A 333 -11.45 5.53 -23.60
CA ARG A 333 -10.53 4.91 -24.58
C ARG A 333 -9.08 5.43 -24.45
N ASP A 334 -8.92 6.66 -24.00
CA ASP A 334 -7.64 7.33 -23.78
C ASP A 334 -7.24 7.39 -22.29
N GLY A 335 -8.00 6.74 -21.42
CA GLY A 335 -7.65 6.55 -20.01
C GLY A 335 -6.46 5.62 -19.83
N TYR A 336 -5.68 5.86 -18.78
CA TYR A 336 -4.49 5.08 -18.49
C TYR A 336 -4.13 5.07 -17.00
N VAL A 337 -3.37 4.05 -16.62
CA VAL A 337 -2.60 4.01 -15.38
C VAL A 337 -1.13 3.88 -15.73
N ARG A 338 -0.30 4.77 -15.19
CA ARG A 338 1.16 4.69 -15.31
C ARG A 338 1.78 4.66 -13.94
N ILE A 339 2.63 3.68 -13.71
CA ILE A 339 3.55 3.62 -12.58
C ILE A 339 4.93 3.70 -13.18
N ARG A 340 5.58 4.86 -13.02
CA ARG A 340 6.88 5.13 -13.65
C ARG A 340 8.02 4.51 -12.84
N ASP A 341 9.20 4.47 -13.46
CA ASP A 341 10.42 4.04 -12.78
C ASP A 341 10.67 4.87 -11.51
N GLY A 342 11.03 4.21 -10.41
CA GLY A 342 11.17 4.84 -9.09
C GLY A 342 9.85 5.23 -8.39
N ALA A 343 8.69 4.88 -8.94
CA ALA A 343 7.39 5.08 -8.31
C ALA A 343 6.83 3.77 -7.73
N THR A 344 6.17 3.87 -6.59
CA THR A 344 5.34 2.81 -6.01
C THR A 344 3.93 3.32 -5.86
N LEU A 345 2.94 2.60 -6.41
CA LEU A 345 1.52 2.85 -6.19
C LEU A 345 1.00 1.79 -5.20
N ARG A 346 0.62 2.22 -4.00
CA ARG A 346 0.22 1.35 -2.90
C ARG A 346 -1.27 1.45 -2.62
N LYS A 347 -2.00 0.36 -2.77
CA LYS A 347 -3.42 0.26 -2.43
C LYS A 347 -3.58 -0.10 -0.97
N GLU A 348 -4.33 0.72 -0.22
CA GLU A 348 -4.68 0.52 1.19
C GLU A 348 -6.18 0.67 1.44
N GLY A 349 -6.64 0.29 2.63
CA GLY A 349 -8.04 0.40 3.01
C GLY A 349 -8.91 -0.76 2.50
N PRO A 350 -10.06 -0.98 3.14
CA PRO A 350 -10.87 -2.16 2.91
C PRO A 350 -11.69 -2.12 1.62
N ALA A 351 -11.95 -0.93 1.05
CA ALA A 351 -12.83 -0.78 -0.11
C ALA A 351 -12.11 -1.09 -1.44
N GLN A 352 -12.90 -1.40 -2.48
CA GLN A 352 -12.38 -1.74 -3.79
C GLN A 352 -11.90 -0.48 -4.52
N VAL A 353 -10.71 -0.56 -5.12
CA VAL A 353 -10.26 0.38 -6.15
C VAL A 353 -10.24 -0.33 -7.49
N ARG A 354 -10.90 0.24 -8.51
CA ARG A 354 -10.91 -0.30 -9.87
C ARG A 354 -10.12 0.59 -10.82
N LEU A 355 -9.08 0.03 -11.42
CA LEU A 355 -8.24 0.67 -12.42
C LEU A 355 -8.58 0.11 -13.82
N THR A 356 -8.85 1.02 -14.75
CA THR A 356 -9.24 0.70 -16.13
C THR A 356 -8.32 1.40 -17.15
N GLY A 357 -8.43 1.02 -18.42
CA GLY A 357 -7.62 1.57 -19.51
C GLY A 357 -6.24 0.92 -19.64
N ALA A 358 -5.34 1.58 -20.36
CA ALA A 358 -4.00 1.03 -20.58
C ALA A 358 -3.15 1.11 -19.29
N ILE A 359 -2.66 -0.03 -18.80
CA ILE A 359 -1.87 -0.11 -17.57
C ILE A 359 -0.39 -0.34 -17.95
N SER A 360 0.47 0.59 -17.57
CA SER A 360 1.93 0.49 -17.73
C SER A 360 2.60 0.58 -16.36
N ASN A 361 3.26 -0.48 -15.94
CA ASN A 361 4.01 -0.53 -14.69
C ASN A 361 5.51 -0.72 -14.97
N GLN A 362 6.31 0.31 -14.70
CA GLN A 362 7.77 0.29 -14.72
C GLN A 362 8.36 0.43 -13.31
N GLY A 363 7.52 0.67 -12.29
CA GLY A 363 7.90 0.81 -10.89
C GLY A 363 7.38 -0.37 -10.06
N ALA A 364 6.57 -0.09 -9.04
CA ALA A 364 5.93 -1.11 -8.21
C ALA A 364 4.44 -0.83 -7.98
N LEU A 365 3.63 -1.87 -8.03
CA LEU A 365 2.24 -1.88 -7.60
C LEU A 365 2.12 -2.75 -6.34
N GLN A 366 1.60 -2.20 -5.25
CA GLN A 366 1.43 -2.93 -3.99
C GLN A 366 -0.05 -2.96 -3.60
N VAL A 367 -0.56 -4.10 -3.16
CA VAL A 367 -1.92 -4.25 -2.64
C VAL A 367 -1.82 -4.73 -1.20
N VAL A 368 -1.96 -3.79 -0.26
CA VAL A 368 -1.71 -4.02 1.17
C VAL A 368 -2.96 -4.45 1.93
N GLU A 369 -4.12 -3.90 1.57
CA GLU A 369 -5.39 -4.19 2.22
C GLU A 369 -6.52 -4.15 1.19
N GLY A 370 -7.60 -4.92 1.36
CA GLY A 370 -8.80 -4.87 0.51
C GLY A 370 -8.59 -5.41 -0.91
N GLU A 371 -9.45 -5.04 -1.87
CA GLU A 371 -9.34 -5.51 -3.28
C GLU A 371 -8.90 -4.42 -4.29
N LEU A 372 -7.87 -4.69 -5.09
CA LEU A 372 -7.52 -3.91 -6.27
C LEU A 372 -7.97 -4.66 -7.52
N LEU A 373 -8.80 -4.04 -8.34
CA LEU A 373 -9.25 -4.60 -9.62
C LEU A 373 -8.52 -3.92 -10.78
N LEU A 374 -7.77 -4.70 -11.55
CA LEU A 374 -7.25 -4.29 -12.86
C LEU A 374 -8.17 -4.84 -13.96
N GLU A 375 -8.79 -3.94 -14.73
CA GLU A 375 -9.74 -4.26 -15.78
C GLU A 375 -9.31 -3.67 -17.13
N ASP A 376 -8.49 -4.41 -17.90
CA ASP A 376 -8.25 -4.32 -19.36
C ASP A 376 -7.19 -5.35 -19.80
N GLY A 377 -7.03 -5.65 -21.09
CA GLY A 377 -6.06 -6.61 -21.61
C GLY A 377 -4.66 -6.08 -21.95
N SER A 378 -4.40 -4.78 -21.81
CA SER A 378 -3.07 -4.20 -22.07
C SER A 378 -2.37 -3.81 -20.77
N TYR A 379 -1.91 -4.81 -20.03
CA TYR A 379 -0.86 -4.61 -19.02
C TYR A 379 0.50 -4.66 -19.70
N SER A 380 1.40 -3.75 -19.33
CA SER A 380 2.74 -3.66 -19.91
C SER A 380 3.75 -3.12 -18.91
N GLY A 381 5.03 -3.37 -19.19
CA GLY A 381 6.14 -2.96 -18.34
C GLY A 381 6.58 -4.06 -17.37
N GLY A 382 7.83 -3.94 -16.90
CA GLY A 382 8.47 -4.96 -16.07
C GLY A 382 8.48 -4.64 -14.57
N GLY A 383 7.67 -3.68 -14.15
CA GLY A 383 7.53 -3.31 -12.74
C GLY A 383 6.94 -4.43 -11.91
N ALA A 384 7.28 -4.45 -10.61
CA ALA A 384 6.83 -5.47 -9.69
C ALA A 384 5.36 -5.27 -9.29
N ILE A 385 4.69 -6.38 -8.97
CA ILE A 385 3.38 -6.41 -8.30
C ILE A 385 3.56 -7.20 -7.00
N HIS A 386 3.10 -6.65 -5.89
CA HIS A 386 3.10 -7.31 -4.58
C HIS A 386 1.67 -7.31 -4.01
N VAL A 387 1.22 -8.45 -3.49
CA VAL A 387 -0.10 -8.65 -2.90
C VAL A 387 0.08 -9.23 -1.50
N ASP A 388 -0.09 -8.39 -0.49
CA ASP A 388 0.13 -8.73 0.92
C ASP A 388 -0.93 -9.73 1.43
N GLU A 389 -0.64 -10.36 2.56
CA GLU A 389 -1.57 -11.25 3.25
C GLU A 389 -2.92 -10.54 3.54
N GLY A 390 -4.04 -11.23 3.29
CA GLY A 390 -5.39 -10.69 3.47
C GLY A 390 -5.86 -9.71 2.38
N ALA A 391 -4.98 -9.30 1.47
CA ALA A 391 -5.33 -8.45 0.32
C ALA A 391 -5.68 -9.27 -0.93
N ALA A 392 -6.36 -8.63 -1.89
CA ALA A 392 -6.76 -9.27 -3.14
C ALA A 392 -6.43 -8.42 -4.37
N LEU A 393 -5.80 -9.04 -5.37
CA LEU A 393 -5.63 -8.50 -6.72
C LEU A 393 -6.55 -9.24 -7.69
N ARG A 394 -7.53 -8.55 -8.25
CA ARG A 394 -8.42 -9.11 -9.26
C ARG A 394 -8.00 -8.67 -10.65
N LEU A 395 -7.75 -9.64 -11.54
CA LEU A 395 -7.29 -9.43 -12.91
C LEU A 395 -8.38 -9.87 -13.87
N THR A 396 -8.94 -8.92 -14.63
CA THR A 396 -10.03 -9.22 -15.57
C THR A 396 -9.83 -8.53 -16.92
N LEU A 397 -10.22 -9.20 -17.99
CA LEU A 397 -10.36 -8.57 -19.30
C LEU A 397 -11.71 -7.85 -19.39
N GLN A 398 -11.77 -6.80 -20.20
CA GLN A 398 -13.01 -6.07 -20.45
C GLN A 398 -14.14 -7.02 -20.90
N GLY A 399 -15.25 -7.02 -20.17
CA GLY A 399 -16.38 -7.94 -20.39
C GLY A 399 -16.30 -9.28 -19.64
N GLY A 400 -15.28 -9.47 -18.79
CA GLY A 400 -15.19 -10.56 -17.82
C GLY A 400 -14.92 -11.94 -18.41
N ARG A 401 -14.37 -12.02 -19.63
CA ARG A 401 -14.07 -13.30 -20.31
C ARG A 401 -12.64 -13.31 -20.85
N GLY A 402 -11.94 -14.42 -20.62
CA GLY A 402 -10.61 -14.70 -21.14
C GLY A 402 -9.56 -14.79 -20.04
N THR A 403 -8.29 -14.76 -20.44
CA THR A 403 -7.13 -14.92 -19.56
C THR A 403 -6.32 -13.64 -19.55
N TYR A 404 -6.04 -13.12 -18.36
CA TYR A 404 -5.20 -11.95 -18.18
C TYR A 404 -3.73 -12.33 -18.30
N SER A 405 -2.99 -11.71 -19.21
CA SER A 405 -1.58 -12.04 -19.46
C SER A 405 -0.66 -11.05 -18.76
N LEU A 406 0.29 -11.58 -17.98
CA LEU A 406 1.43 -10.84 -17.43
C LEU A 406 2.71 -11.25 -18.17
N SER A 407 3.56 -10.26 -18.45
CA SER A 407 4.79 -10.40 -19.25
C SER A 407 5.91 -9.63 -18.60
N ASP A 408 7.12 -10.20 -18.55
CA ASP A 408 8.33 -9.58 -17.97
C ASP A 408 8.11 -9.00 -16.57
N THR A 409 7.15 -9.54 -15.80
CA THR A 409 6.71 -9.01 -14.51
C THR A 409 7.25 -9.86 -13.36
N ARG A 410 7.54 -9.24 -12.22
CA ARG A 410 7.71 -9.96 -10.95
C ARG A 410 6.43 -9.82 -10.13
N LEU A 411 5.75 -10.93 -9.89
CA LEU A 411 4.50 -11.01 -9.14
C LEU A 411 4.78 -11.73 -7.82
N GLU A 412 4.69 -11.02 -6.70
CA GLU A 412 4.86 -11.55 -5.35
C GLU A 412 3.48 -11.62 -4.68
N VAL A 413 3.12 -12.79 -4.15
CA VAL A 413 1.77 -13.06 -3.65
C VAL A 413 1.84 -13.76 -2.29
N GLU A 414 1.32 -13.08 -1.28
CA GLU A 414 0.99 -13.62 0.05
C GLU A 414 -0.53 -13.69 0.24
N GLY A 415 -1.27 -12.81 -0.42
CA GLY A 415 -2.74 -12.79 -0.41
C GLY A 415 -3.38 -13.60 -1.54
N ARG A 416 -4.35 -12.98 -2.22
CA ARG A 416 -5.19 -13.63 -3.22
C ARG A 416 -5.12 -12.95 -4.59
N VAL A 417 -4.94 -13.73 -5.65
CA VAL A 417 -5.09 -13.30 -7.05
C VAL A 417 -6.34 -13.94 -7.64
N GLU A 418 -7.22 -13.11 -8.21
CA GLU A 418 -8.49 -13.52 -8.79
C GLU A 418 -8.53 -13.35 -10.31
N GLY A 419 -9.19 -14.29 -11.00
CA GLY A 419 -9.34 -14.31 -12.44
C GLY A 419 -8.31 -15.21 -13.14
N PRO A 420 -8.59 -15.73 -14.35
CA PRO A 420 -7.64 -16.60 -15.05
C PRO A 420 -6.39 -15.84 -15.46
N VAL A 421 -5.21 -16.33 -15.07
CA VAL A 421 -3.91 -15.67 -15.31
C VAL A 421 -3.02 -16.50 -16.22
N ARG A 422 -2.28 -15.83 -17.10
CA ARG A 422 -1.19 -16.41 -17.89
C ARG A 422 0.11 -15.63 -17.69
N LEU A 423 1.16 -16.33 -17.27
CA LEU A 423 2.51 -15.79 -17.13
C LEU A 423 3.31 -16.07 -18.41
N THR A 424 4.01 -15.06 -18.92
CA THR A 424 4.80 -15.14 -20.16
C THR A 424 6.09 -14.32 -20.08
N ASN A 425 7.00 -14.53 -21.04
CA ASN A 425 8.23 -13.74 -21.21
C ASN A 425 9.00 -13.53 -19.90
N ARG A 426 9.47 -14.64 -19.31
CA ARG A 426 10.30 -14.66 -18.10
C ARG A 426 9.65 -13.97 -16.89
N THR A 427 8.32 -13.97 -16.82
CA THR A 427 7.60 -13.52 -15.62
C THR A 427 7.95 -14.46 -14.46
N THR A 428 8.15 -13.91 -13.27
CA THR A 428 8.37 -14.69 -12.05
C THR A 428 7.21 -14.47 -11.10
N LEU A 429 6.50 -15.54 -10.77
CA LEU A 429 5.57 -15.60 -9.65
C LEU A 429 6.33 -16.10 -8.43
N VAL A 430 6.31 -15.35 -7.33
CA VAL A 430 6.80 -15.79 -6.02
C VAL A 430 5.62 -15.88 -5.07
N ALA A 431 5.23 -17.10 -4.73
CA ALA A 431 4.24 -17.37 -3.68
C ALA A 431 4.97 -17.37 -2.33
N GLN A 432 4.53 -16.52 -1.41
CA GLN A 432 5.11 -16.34 -0.08
C GLN A 432 4.01 -16.36 0.98
N GLY A 433 4.39 -16.26 2.26
CA GLY A 433 3.45 -16.40 3.37
C GLY A 433 3.00 -17.85 3.57
N GLU A 434 2.14 -18.08 4.56
CA GLU A 434 1.64 -19.43 4.88
C GLU A 434 0.87 -20.01 3.68
N VAL A 435 -0.03 -19.20 3.09
CA VAL A 435 -0.85 -19.62 1.95
C VAL A 435 -1.03 -18.49 0.93
N ALA A 436 -0.53 -18.70 -0.29
CA ALA A 436 -0.82 -17.83 -1.44
C ALA A 436 -1.96 -18.41 -2.28
N HIS A 437 -2.94 -17.59 -2.67
CA HIS A 437 -4.15 -18.07 -3.34
C HIS A 437 -4.29 -17.55 -4.77
N PHE A 438 -4.58 -18.46 -5.71
CA PHE A 438 -5.09 -18.17 -7.05
C PHE A 438 -6.51 -18.74 -7.18
N GLY A 439 -7.52 -17.86 -7.20
CA GLY A 439 -8.94 -18.25 -7.25
C GLY A 439 -9.45 -18.76 -8.62
N SER A 440 -8.54 -19.09 -9.53
CA SER A 440 -8.85 -19.39 -10.94
C SER A 440 -7.71 -20.16 -11.62
N ASN A 441 -7.89 -20.48 -12.91
CA ASN A 441 -6.86 -21.16 -13.70
C ASN A 441 -5.57 -20.32 -13.79
N LEU A 442 -4.44 -20.99 -13.60
CA LEU A 442 -3.10 -20.43 -13.74
C LEU A 442 -2.37 -21.13 -14.88
N THR A 443 -1.90 -20.37 -15.86
CA THR A 443 -1.08 -20.88 -16.96
C THR A 443 0.32 -20.29 -16.91
N VAL A 444 1.34 -21.14 -16.94
CA VAL A 444 2.75 -20.76 -16.89
C VAL A 444 3.37 -21.07 -18.26
N GLY A 445 3.65 -20.03 -19.04
CA GLY A 445 4.45 -20.15 -20.27
C GLY A 445 5.95 -20.18 -19.95
N ASP A 446 6.78 -19.58 -20.81
CA ASP A 446 8.22 -19.32 -20.54
C ASP A 446 8.36 -18.38 -19.32
N SER A 447 8.26 -18.90 -18.10
CA SER A 447 8.10 -18.17 -16.83
C SER A 447 8.36 -19.09 -15.63
N VAL A 448 8.58 -18.50 -14.45
CA VAL A 448 8.95 -19.24 -13.23
C VAL A 448 7.87 -19.09 -12.16
N ILE A 449 7.51 -20.18 -11.50
CA ILE A 449 6.84 -20.18 -10.19
C ILE A 449 7.89 -20.55 -9.13
N GLU A 450 7.99 -19.74 -8.08
CA GLU A 450 8.81 -19.97 -6.90
C GLU A 450 7.89 -19.97 -5.68
N VAL A 451 7.74 -21.13 -5.04
CA VAL A 451 6.96 -21.27 -3.78
C VAL A 451 7.94 -21.14 -2.62
N GLY A 452 7.61 -20.34 -1.61
CA GLY A 452 8.47 -20.09 -0.45
C GLY A 452 9.52 -18.99 -0.67
N GLY A 453 9.93 -18.72 -1.90
CA GLY A 453 11.05 -17.82 -2.18
C GLY A 453 12.39 -18.56 -2.02
N PRO A 454 13.49 -17.87 -1.63
CA PRO A 454 14.76 -18.53 -1.35
C PRO A 454 14.74 -19.18 0.05
N GLY A 455 14.05 -20.30 0.19
CA GLY A 455 13.87 -21.02 1.44
C GLY A 455 12.47 -20.91 2.02
N PHE A 456 12.27 -21.59 3.16
CA PHE A 456 11.09 -21.41 3.98
C PHE A 456 11.12 -20.03 4.64
N THR A 457 10.30 -19.11 4.13
CA THR A 457 10.24 -17.71 4.56
C THR A 457 9.12 -17.43 5.55
N VAL A 458 8.18 -18.36 5.72
CA VAL A 458 7.10 -18.28 6.71
C VAL A 458 7.71 -18.51 8.09
N LEU A 459 7.60 -17.52 8.97
CA LEU A 459 8.13 -17.61 10.33
C LEU A 459 6.98 -17.78 11.32
N SER A 460 6.81 -18.98 11.84
CA SER A 460 5.88 -19.24 12.94
C SER A 460 6.62 -19.22 14.28
N PRO A 461 6.01 -18.76 15.38
CA PRO A 461 6.60 -18.91 16.70
C PRO A 461 6.88 -20.39 16.99
N ALA A 462 8.15 -20.76 17.15
CA ALA A 462 8.52 -22.15 17.47
C ALA A 462 7.98 -22.60 18.83
N VAL A 463 7.69 -21.64 19.71
CA VAL A 463 7.02 -21.83 21.00
C VAL A 463 5.96 -20.75 21.12
N SER A 464 4.69 -21.13 21.25
CA SER A 464 3.62 -20.17 21.55
C SER A 464 3.69 -19.76 23.03
N PRO A 465 3.54 -18.47 23.38
CA PRO A 465 3.44 -18.05 24.76
C PRO A 465 2.15 -18.58 25.40
N VAL A 466 2.14 -18.66 26.73
CA VAL A 466 0.94 -18.91 27.51
C VAL A 466 -0.08 -17.79 27.23
N THR A 467 -1.32 -18.17 26.94
CA THR A 467 -2.42 -17.23 26.68
C THR A 467 -3.55 -17.37 27.70
N ALA A 468 -3.51 -18.40 28.54
CA ALA A 468 -4.51 -18.62 29.57
C ALA A 468 -4.52 -17.43 30.55
N GLY A 469 -5.70 -16.80 30.68
CA GLY A 469 -5.88 -15.64 31.55
C GLY A 469 -5.24 -14.35 31.05
N LEU A 470 -4.61 -14.31 29.87
CA LEU A 470 -4.08 -13.06 29.30
C LEU A 470 -5.23 -12.06 29.10
N GLN A 471 -5.04 -10.84 29.60
CA GLN A 471 -6.08 -9.81 29.61
C GLN A 471 -5.61 -8.43 29.16
N LEU A 472 -4.32 -8.14 29.28
CA LEU A 472 -3.70 -7.00 28.61
C LEU A 472 -2.48 -7.51 27.85
N ASN A 473 -2.37 -7.14 26.58
CA ASN A 473 -1.26 -7.49 25.71
C ASN A 473 -0.70 -6.25 25.00
N TYR A 474 0.18 -5.54 25.67
CA TYR A 474 0.98 -4.49 25.04
C TYR A 474 2.19 -5.14 24.39
N ASP A 475 2.02 -5.48 23.12
CA ASP A 475 3.06 -6.05 22.27
C ASP A 475 3.42 -5.04 21.19
N ALA A 476 4.67 -4.57 21.17
CA ALA A 476 5.09 -3.49 20.26
C ALA A 476 5.02 -3.94 18.80
N ALA A 477 5.07 -5.24 18.52
CA ALA A 477 4.96 -5.78 17.17
C ALA A 477 3.53 -5.78 16.63
N LEU A 478 2.53 -5.66 17.50
CA LEU A 478 1.10 -5.69 17.15
C LEU A 478 0.45 -4.31 17.20
N ASP A 479 1.23 -3.27 17.47
CA ASP A 479 0.73 -1.92 17.66
C ASP A 479 0.73 -1.09 16.36
N THR A 480 -0.13 -0.08 16.30
CA THR A 480 -0.25 0.77 15.10
C THR A 480 0.86 1.83 15.08
N PRO A 481 1.72 1.89 14.04
CA PRO A 481 2.79 2.88 14.02
C PRO A 481 2.31 4.33 13.84
N GLY A 482 2.96 5.27 14.52
CA GLY A 482 2.89 6.70 14.20
C GLY A 482 1.76 7.46 14.88
N ASP A 483 1.00 6.80 15.73
CA ASP A 483 0.10 7.46 16.68
C ASP A 483 0.81 7.74 18.01
N ASN A 484 0.07 8.23 19.01
CA ASN A 484 0.61 8.49 20.34
C ASN A 484 0.09 7.48 21.38
N VAL A 485 -0.32 6.28 20.97
CA VAL A 485 -1.04 5.33 21.82
C VAL A 485 -0.55 3.91 21.55
N TRP A 486 -0.02 3.24 22.58
CA TRP A 486 0.18 1.80 22.52
C TRP A 486 -1.13 1.09 22.89
N SER A 487 -1.76 0.49 21.89
CA SER A 487 -3.05 -0.18 22.02
C SER A 487 -2.90 -1.61 22.51
N ASP A 488 -3.88 -2.11 23.28
CA ASP A 488 -3.94 -3.51 23.65
C ASP A 488 -4.27 -4.39 22.42
N ALA A 489 -3.39 -5.35 22.14
CA ALA A 489 -3.53 -6.24 20.99
C ALA A 489 -4.66 -7.27 21.12
N LEU A 490 -5.33 -7.37 22.27
CA LEU A 490 -6.54 -8.19 22.44
C LEU A 490 -7.83 -7.47 22.00
N GLY A 491 -7.73 -6.21 21.55
CA GLY A 491 -8.87 -5.45 21.04
C GLY A 491 -9.76 -4.84 22.12
N SER A 492 -9.26 -4.64 23.33
CA SER A 492 -9.93 -3.81 24.34
C SER A 492 -9.86 -2.33 23.98
N VAL A 493 -10.63 -1.48 24.68
CA VAL A 493 -10.52 -0.01 24.55
C VAL A 493 -9.38 0.56 25.40
N ASP A 494 -8.62 -0.30 26.06
CA ASP A 494 -7.55 0.09 26.97
C ASP A 494 -6.25 0.32 26.20
N SER A 495 -5.53 1.36 26.58
CA SER A 495 -4.34 1.80 25.89
C SER A 495 -3.44 2.64 26.79
N VAL A 496 -2.14 2.69 26.50
CA VAL A 496 -1.23 3.65 27.15
C VAL A 496 -0.82 4.73 26.16
N ALA A 497 -0.89 5.99 26.59
CA ALA A 497 -0.59 7.14 25.75
C ALA A 497 0.86 7.60 25.96
N PHE A 498 1.60 7.69 24.87
CA PHE A 498 2.85 8.43 24.82
C PHE A 498 2.55 9.93 24.82
N GLY A 499 3.37 10.74 25.49
CA GLY A 499 3.22 12.20 25.52
C GLY A 499 3.39 12.89 24.16
N GLN A 500 3.82 12.16 23.13
CA GLN A 500 3.99 12.55 21.73
C GLN A 500 3.73 11.32 20.83
N ALA A 501 3.57 11.52 19.53
CA ALA A 501 3.53 10.40 18.59
C ALA A 501 4.82 9.58 18.65
N ALA A 502 4.69 8.26 18.69
CA ALA A 502 5.77 7.29 18.77
C ALA A 502 5.58 6.21 17.70
N SER A 503 6.64 5.48 17.39
CA SER A 503 6.55 4.30 16.53
C SER A 503 7.53 3.26 17.05
N PRO A 504 7.14 1.98 17.06
CA PRO A 504 8.04 0.94 17.47
C PRO A 504 9.17 0.82 16.45
N VAL A 505 10.38 0.55 16.94
CA VAL A 505 11.56 0.28 16.10
C VAL A 505 11.74 -1.22 15.95
N THR A 506 12.23 -1.64 14.78
CA THR A 506 12.52 -3.06 14.52
C THR A 506 13.61 -3.57 15.46
N VAL A 507 13.36 -4.73 16.06
CA VAL A 507 14.33 -5.47 16.88
C VAL A 507 14.90 -6.61 16.04
N ASN A 508 16.22 -6.77 16.08
CA ASN A 508 16.93 -7.85 15.41
C ASN A 508 18.07 -8.33 16.32
N ASP A 509 17.71 -9.03 17.39
CA ASP A 509 18.66 -9.60 18.35
C ASP A 509 18.69 -11.13 18.21
N PRO A 510 19.86 -11.75 17.91
CA PRO A 510 19.94 -13.19 17.72
C PRO A 510 19.72 -14.01 19.00
N ALA A 511 19.80 -13.40 20.18
CA ALA A 511 19.46 -14.06 21.45
C ALA A 511 17.95 -13.98 21.77
N PHE A 512 17.23 -13.04 21.16
CA PHE A 512 15.78 -12.87 21.29
C PHE A 512 15.11 -12.72 19.91
N PRO A 513 15.22 -13.75 19.03
CA PRO A 513 14.70 -13.68 17.67
C PRO A 513 13.17 -13.59 17.58
N GLY A 514 12.45 -13.85 18.67
CA GLY A 514 10.98 -13.67 18.75
C GLY A 514 10.56 -12.22 19.04
N LEU A 515 11.48 -11.32 19.38
CA LEU A 515 11.20 -9.88 19.53
C LEU A 515 11.47 -9.18 18.19
N THR A 516 10.41 -8.74 17.51
CA THR A 516 10.52 -8.10 16.19
C THR A 516 10.38 -6.58 16.24
N ALA A 517 9.82 -6.03 17.33
CA ALA A 517 9.63 -4.60 17.50
C ALA A 517 9.70 -4.20 18.98
N ALA A 518 10.06 -2.94 19.25
CA ALA A 518 10.07 -2.36 20.59
C ALA A 518 9.95 -0.84 20.57
N TYR A 519 9.46 -0.26 21.65
CA TYR A 519 9.43 1.20 21.83
C TYR A 519 10.70 1.69 22.52
N PRO A 520 11.47 2.62 21.91
CA PRO A 520 12.52 3.35 22.60
C PRO A 520 11.88 4.36 23.56
N ILE A 521 12.03 4.15 24.87
CA ILE A 521 11.43 5.03 25.87
C ILE A 521 12.27 6.30 26.02
N ALA A 522 11.64 7.46 25.83
CA ALA A 522 12.33 8.75 25.85
C ALA A 522 12.71 9.17 27.28
N THR A 523 13.86 9.83 27.42
CA THR A 523 14.37 10.36 28.70
C THR A 523 13.51 11.47 29.31
N THR A 524 12.43 11.89 28.63
CA THR A 524 11.49 12.91 29.10
C THR A 524 10.13 12.36 29.56
N GLY A 525 9.92 11.03 29.52
CA GLY A 525 8.72 10.36 30.07
C GLY A 525 8.27 9.12 29.27
N GLY A 526 7.66 8.16 29.98
CA GLY A 526 7.06 6.93 29.44
C GLY A 526 5.61 7.09 28.97
N ALA A 527 4.92 5.96 28.77
CA ALA A 527 3.51 5.91 28.40
C ALA A 527 2.60 5.79 29.64
N GLU A 528 1.50 6.53 29.67
CA GLU A 528 0.56 6.60 30.80
C GLU A 528 -0.85 6.17 30.36
N GLY A 529 -1.63 5.46 31.18
CA GLY A 529 -3.04 5.18 30.79
C GLY A 529 -3.74 3.98 31.44
N LEU A 530 -3.05 3.13 32.20
CA LEU A 530 -3.62 1.92 32.79
C LEU A 530 -4.59 2.16 33.97
N ASN A 531 -4.96 3.42 34.23
CA ASN A 531 -5.65 3.85 35.44
C ASN A 531 -7.13 3.45 35.53
N GLN A 532 -7.80 3.12 34.42
CA GLN A 532 -9.22 2.73 34.46
C GLN A 532 -9.44 1.22 34.54
N TYR A 533 -8.48 0.44 34.05
CA TYR A 533 -8.61 -1.01 33.93
C TYR A 533 -8.74 -1.71 35.29
N PHE A 534 -8.00 -1.25 36.29
CA PHE A 534 -7.94 -1.90 37.61
C PHE A 534 -8.86 -1.26 38.69
N GLU A 535 -9.60 -0.18 38.38
CA GLU A 535 -10.26 0.68 39.39
C GLU A 535 -11.79 0.58 39.48
N THR A 536 -12.50 0.30 38.39
CA THR A 536 -13.98 0.50 38.33
C THR A 536 -14.80 -0.79 38.23
N ASP A 537 -14.68 -1.53 37.13
CA ASP A 537 -15.34 -2.82 36.86
C ASP A 537 -14.33 -3.97 36.63
N GLY A 538 -13.04 -3.70 36.86
CA GLY A 538 -11.92 -4.64 36.68
C GLY A 538 -11.79 -5.72 37.75
N PRO A 539 -10.81 -6.65 37.60
CA PRO A 539 -10.51 -7.68 38.60
C PRO A 539 -10.47 -7.12 40.01
N ARG A 540 -11.26 -7.70 40.93
CA ARG A 540 -11.14 -7.37 42.36
C ARG A 540 -9.77 -7.80 42.84
N SER A 541 -9.06 -6.91 43.52
CA SER A 541 -7.68 -7.00 44.03
C SER A 541 -7.29 -8.20 44.90
N ARG A 542 -8.18 -9.17 45.11
CA ARG A 542 -7.90 -10.44 45.80
C ARG A 542 -8.10 -11.62 44.86
N GLN A 543 -7.21 -11.71 43.89
CA GLN A 543 -7.11 -12.84 42.96
C GLN A 543 -5.66 -13.07 42.57
N ASP A 544 -5.39 -14.24 42.01
CA ASP A 544 -4.11 -14.54 41.40
C ASP A 544 -3.81 -13.58 40.25
N ALA A 545 -2.54 -13.27 40.05
CA ALA A 545 -2.09 -12.36 39.01
C ALA A 545 -0.68 -12.71 38.55
N THR A 546 -0.46 -12.66 37.24
CA THR A 546 0.87 -12.75 36.67
C THR A 546 1.12 -11.53 35.78
N PHE A 547 2.32 -10.97 35.88
CA PHE A 547 2.81 -9.84 35.10
C PHE A 547 4.07 -10.24 34.36
N GLU A 548 4.21 -9.79 33.12
CA GLU A 548 5.33 -10.13 32.26
C GLU A 548 5.83 -8.89 31.54
N VAL A 549 7.15 -8.74 31.48
CA VAL A 549 7.81 -7.67 30.72
C VAL A 549 9.02 -8.19 29.94
N ALA A 550 9.22 -7.65 28.74
CA ALA A 550 10.45 -7.85 27.95
C ALA A 550 11.07 -6.50 27.60
N PHE A 551 12.30 -6.27 28.06
CA PHE A 551 12.96 -4.96 28.08
C PHE A 551 14.45 -5.08 27.75
N ARG A 552 15.05 -4.01 27.21
CA ARG A 552 16.48 -3.94 26.90
C ARG A 552 17.21 -3.04 27.89
N VAL A 553 18.22 -3.58 28.57
CA VAL A 553 19.11 -2.82 29.47
C VAL A 553 20.31 -2.30 28.69
N ASP A 554 20.35 -1.01 28.39
CA ASP A 554 21.46 -0.40 27.63
C ASP A 554 22.66 -0.06 28.52
N ASP A 555 22.41 0.49 29.70
CA ASP A 555 23.42 0.83 30.70
C ASP A 555 22.96 0.40 32.10
N THR A 556 23.69 -0.53 32.72
CA THR A 556 23.42 -1.01 34.08
C THR A 556 23.76 0.01 35.17
N SER A 557 24.15 1.23 34.80
CA SER A 557 24.44 2.35 35.71
C SER A 557 23.68 3.62 35.32
N ALA A 558 22.55 3.45 34.62
CA ALA A 558 21.73 4.53 34.08
C ALA A 558 20.96 5.33 35.15
N GLY A 559 21.09 4.99 36.44
CA GLY A 559 20.37 5.62 37.54
C GLY A 559 19.36 4.69 38.21
N ALA A 560 18.83 5.17 39.33
CA ALA A 560 17.84 4.46 40.14
C ALA A 560 16.40 4.70 39.63
N ASP A 561 15.50 3.78 40.00
CA ASP A 561 14.04 3.94 39.92
C ASP A 561 13.42 3.98 38.51
N GLN A 562 14.01 3.27 37.54
CA GLN A 562 13.47 3.16 36.19
C GLN A 562 12.27 2.20 36.18
N VAL A 563 11.06 2.72 35.95
CA VAL A 563 9.84 1.89 35.93
C VAL A 563 9.66 1.22 34.57
N LEU A 564 9.70 -0.11 34.55
CA LEU A 564 9.44 -0.89 33.34
C LEU A 564 7.94 -1.04 33.11
N MET A 565 7.23 -1.40 34.17
CA MET A 565 5.77 -1.53 34.22
C MET A 565 5.32 -1.27 35.64
N GLU A 566 4.27 -0.48 35.80
CA GLU A 566 3.61 -0.28 37.07
C GLU A 566 2.09 -0.34 36.86
N VAL A 567 1.43 -1.05 37.77
CA VAL A 567 -0.03 -1.07 37.88
C VAL A 567 -0.37 -0.85 39.34
N GLY A 568 -1.03 0.25 39.66
CA GLY A 568 -1.15 0.68 41.05
C GLY A 568 -0.89 2.16 41.24
N GLY A 569 -1.04 2.66 42.48
CA GLY A 569 -0.44 3.92 42.88
C GLY A 569 -0.64 4.32 44.35
N ALA A 570 0.11 5.37 44.74
CA ALA A 570 0.26 6.12 46.02
C ALA A 570 0.35 5.36 47.36
N ALA A 571 -0.06 4.10 47.43
CA ALA A 571 0.02 3.23 48.61
C ALA A 571 -0.21 1.73 48.32
N ARG A 572 -0.59 1.32 47.10
CA ARG A 572 -0.82 -0.08 46.70
C ARG A 572 -0.52 -0.28 45.22
N GLY A 573 0.07 -1.39 44.85
CA GLY A 573 0.36 -1.68 43.46
C GLY A 573 1.35 -2.81 43.25
N VAL A 574 1.69 -2.99 41.98
CA VAL A 574 2.72 -3.89 41.51
C VAL A 574 3.62 -3.11 40.57
N ALA A 575 4.93 -3.26 40.72
CA ALA A 575 5.89 -2.59 39.87
C ALA A 575 7.08 -3.50 39.53
N PHE A 576 7.53 -3.41 38.27
CA PHE A 576 8.87 -3.77 37.87
C PHE A 576 9.73 -2.52 37.79
N VAL A 577 10.76 -2.46 38.63
CA VAL A 577 11.67 -1.31 38.73
C VAL A 577 13.11 -1.78 38.52
N LEU A 578 13.88 -1.03 37.74
CA LEU A 578 15.30 -1.25 37.54
C LEU A 578 16.11 -0.14 38.23
N ASP A 579 17.03 -0.54 39.11
CA ASP A 579 17.92 0.37 39.85
C ASP A 579 19.38 -0.11 39.68
N ASP A 580 20.19 0.63 38.92
CA ASP A 580 21.60 0.32 38.65
C ASP A 580 21.84 -1.17 38.30
N GLY A 581 21.02 -1.69 37.38
CA GLY A 581 21.10 -3.07 36.91
C GLY A 581 20.52 -4.10 37.90
N VAL A 582 19.80 -3.68 38.93
CA VAL A 582 19.06 -4.56 39.84
C VAL A 582 17.57 -4.45 39.52
N LEU A 583 16.99 -5.52 38.97
CA LEU A 583 15.57 -5.63 38.75
C LEU A 583 14.86 -5.94 40.07
N THR A 584 13.78 -5.22 40.36
CA THR A 584 12.89 -5.44 41.50
C THR A 584 11.49 -5.70 41.00
N PHE A 585 10.90 -6.82 41.44
CA PHE A 585 9.45 -7.02 41.40
C PHE A 585 8.90 -6.67 42.79
N ASN A 586 8.19 -5.55 42.84
CA ASN A 586 7.56 -5.02 44.03
C ASN A 586 6.05 -5.35 44.00
N VAL A 587 5.54 -5.83 45.13
CA VAL A 587 4.11 -5.98 45.39
C VAL A 587 3.81 -5.29 46.71
N ASP A 588 2.93 -4.29 46.65
CA ASP A 588 2.50 -3.51 47.79
C ASP A 588 0.98 -3.53 47.92
N GLY A 589 0.50 -3.87 49.12
CA GLY A 589 -0.90 -4.14 49.41
C GLY A 589 -1.35 -3.57 50.76
N ASP A 590 -2.29 -4.21 51.46
CA ASP A 590 -2.66 -3.83 52.84
C ASP A 590 -1.55 -4.13 53.89
N GLY A 591 -0.44 -4.74 53.47
CA GLY A 591 0.65 -5.27 54.29
C GLY A 591 1.95 -4.44 54.23
N ALA A 592 3.09 -5.09 54.40
CA ALA A 592 4.42 -4.47 54.20
C ALA A 592 4.91 -4.77 52.78
N ASP A 593 5.71 -3.86 52.22
CA ASP A 593 6.27 -3.98 50.87
C ASP A 593 6.98 -5.32 50.65
N ILE A 594 6.61 -6.02 49.58
CA ILE A 594 7.21 -7.29 49.17
C ILE A 594 8.12 -7.02 47.98
N ASN A 595 9.43 -7.06 48.21
CA ASN A 595 10.44 -6.85 47.17
C ASN A 595 11.21 -8.14 46.89
N LEU A 596 11.15 -8.62 45.65
CA LEU A 596 12.05 -9.62 45.11
C LEU A 596 13.02 -8.97 44.13
N THR A 597 14.32 -9.06 44.41
CA THR A 597 15.35 -8.40 43.60
C THR A 597 16.29 -9.38 42.92
N HIS A 598 16.77 -9.04 41.73
CA HIS A 598 17.73 -9.82 40.97
C HIS A 598 18.64 -8.93 40.10
N PRO A 599 19.97 -9.08 40.15
CA PRO A 599 20.85 -8.39 39.21
C PRO A 599 20.64 -8.85 37.76
N VAL A 600 20.57 -7.91 36.84
CA VAL A 600 20.52 -8.12 35.39
C VAL A 600 21.72 -7.44 34.71
N ALA A 601 22.19 -8.04 33.63
CA ALA A 601 23.25 -7.50 32.77
C ALA A 601 22.65 -6.63 31.65
N SER A 602 23.50 -6.01 30.83
CA SER A 602 23.05 -5.34 29.61
C SER A 602 22.44 -6.31 28.59
N GLY A 603 21.68 -5.78 27.63
CA GLY A 603 20.97 -6.52 26.59
C GLY A 603 19.50 -6.77 26.91
N TRP A 604 18.83 -7.52 26.02
CA TRP A 604 17.45 -7.94 26.20
C TRP A 604 17.27 -8.86 27.40
N ARG A 605 16.17 -8.67 28.12
CA ARG A 605 15.77 -9.40 29.33
C ARG A 605 14.29 -9.67 29.35
N HIS A 606 13.93 -10.75 30.03
CA HIS A 606 12.56 -11.16 30.26
C HIS A 606 12.32 -11.38 31.76
N ALA A 607 11.23 -10.85 32.28
CA ALA A 607 10.86 -11.04 33.68
C ALA A 607 9.36 -11.35 33.82
N VAL A 608 9.07 -12.27 34.73
CA VAL A 608 7.70 -12.67 35.08
C VAL A 608 7.53 -12.63 36.60
N GLY A 609 6.55 -11.87 37.05
CA GLY A 609 6.20 -11.66 38.45
C GLY A 609 4.85 -12.28 38.74
N VAL A 610 4.79 -13.18 39.71
CA VAL A 610 3.60 -13.99 40.01
C VAL A 610 3.14 -13.71 41.42
N ILE A 611 1.84 -13.42 41.57
CA ILE A 611 1.11 -13.29 42.83
C ILE A 611 0.12 -14.45 42.89
N ASP A 612 0.33 -15.34 43.86
CA ASP A 612 -0.50 -16.53 44.09
C ASP A 612 -1.18 -16.44 45.46
N LEU A 613 -2.50 -16.26 45.45
CA LEU A 613 -3.34 -16.05 46.62
C LEU A 613 -4.05 -17.35 47.03
N THR A 614 -3.29 -18.42 47.30
CA THR A 614 -3.88 -19.70 47.76
C THR A 614 -4.48 -19.65 49.16
N SER A 615 -5.47 -20.51 49.44
CA SER A 615 -6.03 -20.66 50.79
C SER A 615 -5.01 -21.28 51.75
N GLY A 616 -4.32 -20.46 52.54
CA GLY A 616 -3.34 -20.93 53.53
C GLY A 616 -2.08 -20.07 53.68
N GLY A 617 -1.91 -19.05 52.84
CA GLY A 617 -0.85 -18.05 52.89
C GLY A 617 -0.42 -17.67 51.48
N ASP A 618 -0.33 -16.37 51.22
CA ASP A 618 -0.08 -15.85 49.87
C ASP A 618 1.40 -15.96 49.50
N THR A 619 1.70 -16.12 48.20
CA THR A 619 3.07 -16.16 47.71
C THR A 619 3.32 -15.18 46.58
N VAL A 620 4.54 -14.65 46.54
CA VAL A 620 5.06 -13.80 45.46
C VAL A 620 6.31 -14.44 44.91
N THR A 621 6.39 -14.59 43.59
CA THR A 621 7.52 -15.25 42.91
C THR A 621 8.01 -14.38 41.76
N LEU A 622 9.33 -14.34 41.55
CA LEU A 622 9.97 -13.66 40.44
C LEU A 622 10.76 -14.66 39.61
N TYR A 623 10.51 -14.65 38.31
CA TYR A 623 11.28 -15.33 37.29
C TYR A 623 12.02 -14.31 36.42
N VAL A 624 13.27 -14.59 36.09
CA VAL A 624 14.06 -13.81 35.14
C VAL A 624 14.69 -14.78 34.15
N ASP A 625 14.56 -14.47 32.86
CA ASP A 625 15.08 -15.28 31.75
C ASP A 625 14.62 -16.76 31.85
N GLY A 626 13.33 -16.96 32.16
CA GLY A 626 12.71 -18.27 32.32
C GLY A 626 13.11 -19.06 33.58
N GLN A 627 13.89 -18.47 34.49
CA GLN A 627 14.37 -19.13 35.72
C GLN A 627 13.81 -18.45 36.97
N GLN A 628 13.39 -19.24 37.96
CA GLN A 628 12.94 -18.71 39.25
C GLN A 628 14.13 -18.14 40.03
N VAL A 629 14.10 -16.84 40.32
CA VAL A 629 15.19 -16.14 41.03
C VAL A 629 14.84 -15.79 42.47
N GLY A 630 13.55 -15.78 42.83
CA GLY A 630 13.09 -15.53 44.19
C GLY A 630 11.64 -15.94 44.41
N SER A 631 11.30 -16.31 45.65
CA SER A 631 9.92 -16.54 46.08
C SER A 631 9.77 -16.29 47.58
N LEU A 632 8.70 -15.59 47.96
CA LEU A 632 8.33 -15.30 49.34
C LEU A 632 6.95 -15.91 49.60
N SER A 633 6.82 -16.66 50.69
CA SER A 633 5.57 -17.35 51.07
C SER A 633 5.06 -16.88 52.42
N GLY A 634 3.79 -17.18 52.72
CA GLY A 634 3.14 -16.78 53.98
C GLY A 634 2.91 -15.28 54.08
N GLN A 635 2.79 -14.62 52.94
CA GLN A 635 2.45 -13.20 52.84
C GLN A 635 0.96 -13.01 53.14
N THR A 636 0.55 -11.75 53.38
CA THR A 636 -0.85 -11.37 53.55
C THR A 636 -1.11 -10.24 52.57
N ILE A 637 -1.56 -10.60 51.38
CA ILE A 637 -1.84 -9.71 50.26
C ILE A 637 -3.36 -9.67 50.14
N ASP A 638 -3.98 -8.75 50.90
CA ASP A 638 -5.44 -8.59 50.85
C ASP A 638 -5.89 -7.85 49.59
N ASP A 639 -5.00 -7.06 48.98
CA ASP A 639 -5.22 -6.20 47.83
C ASP A 639 -3.87 -5.91 47.15
N TRP A 640 -3.73 -6.10 45.84
CA TRP A 640 -2.53 -5.70 45.06
C TRP A 640 -2.80 -4.61 44.00
N ALA A 641 -4.05 -4.13 43.85
CA ALA A 641 -4.43 -3.17 42.80
C ALA A 641 -4.94 -1.84 43.40
N GLY A 642 -4.38 -0.69 43.01
CA GLY A 642 -4.71 0.64 43.57
C GLY A 642 -4.37 1.84 42.67
N GLY A 643 -4.58 3.08 43.17
CA GLY A 643 -4.84 4.26 42.32
C GLY A 643 -3.69 5.24 41.95
N ASN A 644 -3.83 5.73 40.70
CA ASN A 644 -3.25 6.87 39.94
C ASN A 644 -2.02 6.66 39.01
N VAL A 645 -1.96 7.51 37.96
CA VAL A 645 -1.26 7.57 36.64
C VAL A 645 0.10 6.89 36.38
N ALA A 646 0.42 5.74 36.95
CA ALA A 646 1.58 5.02 36.46
C ALA A 646 1.23 4.12 35.26
N GLY A 647 2.20 3.97 34.36
CA GLY A 647 2.07 3.17 33.16
C GLY A 647 3.38 2.45 32.87
N ILE A 648 3.89 2.64 31.66
CA ILE A 648 5.01 1.88 31.12
C ILE A 648 6.18 2.84 30.86
N GLY A 649 7.37 2.57 31.38
CA GLY A 649 8.56 3.41 31.13
C GLY A 649 8.61 4.73 31.92
N ALA A 650 7.84 4.88 33.01
CA ALA A 650 7.76 6.10 33.80
C ALA A 650 9.08 6.40 34.55
N GLY A 651 9.37 7.69 34.80
CA GLY A 651 10.58 8.15 35.52
C GLY A 651 10.48 8.20 37.03
N ALA A 652 9.34 7.81 37.61
CA ALA A 652 9.22 7.60 39.04
C ALA A 652 8.07 6.63 39.30
N SER A 653 8.31 5.67 40.19
CA SER A 653 7.23 4.81 40.69
C SER A 653 6.33 5.57 41.64
N SER A 654 5.03 5.31 41.60
CA SER A 654 4.09 5.84 42.60
C SER A 654 3.75 4.83 43.70
N VAL A 655 4.26 3.60 43.62
CA VAL A 655 4.10 2.53 44.61
C VAL A 655 5.05 2.72 45.81
N THR A 656 4.56 2.45 47.03
CA THR A 656 5.40 2.50 48.23
C THR A 656 6.35 1.30 48.32
N GLY A 657 7.53 1.50 48.92
CA GLY A 657 8.53 0.43 49.09
C GLY A 657 9.59 0.31 48.02
N VAL A 658 9.48 1.12 46.97
CA VAL A 658 10.56 1.43 46.02
C VAL A 658 10.88 2.92 46.18
N ASP A 659 12.15 3.26 46.38
CA ASP A 659 12.59 4.55 46.92
C ASP A 659 12.57 5.66 45.83
N SER A 660 11.42 5.93 45.20
CA SER A 660 11.30 6.80 44.02
C SER A 660 11.45 8.30 44.33
N GLY A 661 12.70 8.74 44.43
CA GLY A 661 13.04 10.16 44.28
C GLY A 661 12.63 10.70 42.91
N VAL A 662 13.09 11.93 42.57
CA VAL A 662 13.00 12.44 41.18
C VAL A 662 13.91 11.58 40.32
N GLY A 663 13.44 10.41 39.92
CA GLY A 663 14.15 9.42 39.12
C GLY A 663 14.19 9.80 37.64
N ASP A 664 15.10 9.15 36.93
CA ASP A 664 15.22 9.27 35.48
C ASP A 664 14.31 8.22 34.80
N PRO A 665 13.59 8.55 33.70
CA PRO A 665 12.82 7.56 32.93
C PRO A 665 13.63 6.33 32.52
N PHE A 666 12.93 5.25 32.16
CA PHE A 666 13.61 4.05 31.66
C PHE A 666 14.44 4.38 30.42
N HIS A 667 15.76 4.15 30.51
CA HIS A 667 16.72 4.36 29.44
C HIS A 667 16.96 3.05 28.70
N GLY A 668 16.02 2.68 27.83
CA GLY A 668 16.09 1.47 27.03
C GLY A 668 14.85 1.26 26.16
N ASP A 669 14.74 0.05 25.62
CA ASP A 669 13.64 -0.34 24.76
C ASP A 669 12.70 -1.30 25.50
N LEU A 670 11.38 -1.13 25.34
CA LEU A 670 10.38 -2.07 25.84
C LEU A 670 9.62 -2.72 24.69
N ALA A 671 9.65 -4.04 24.63
CA ALA A 671 8.97 -4.81 23.58
C ALA A 671 7.61 -5.31 24.04
N LEU A 672 7.49 -5.74 25.31
CA LEU A 672 6.31 -6.41 25.84
C LEU A 672 5.98 -5.94 27.25
N ALA A 673 4.69 -5.73 27.52
CA ALA A 673 4.11 -5.66 28.86
C ALA A 673 2.75 -6.36 28.88
N ARG A 674 2.61 -7.39 29.71
CA ARG A 674 1.42 -8.27 29.72
C ARG A 674 0.89 -8.48 31.14
N TYR A 675 -0.43 -8.63 31.23
CA TYR A 675 -1.13 -8.97 32.46
C TYR A 675 -2.02 -10.20 32.25
N TYR A 676 -1.87 -11.17 33.16
CA TYR A 676 -2.67 -12.39 33.21
C TYR A 676 -3.55 -12.37 34.46
N GLN A 677 -4.86 -12.32 34.25
CA GLN A 677 -5.88 -12.25 35.29
C GLN A 677 -6.19 -13.64 35.86
N ASN A 678 -6.24 -13.75 37.19
CA ASN A 678 -6.63 -14.96 37.90
C ASN A 678 -5.84 -16.21 37.44
N THR A 679 -4.55 -16.00 37.16
CA THR A 679 -3.64 -17.00 36.61
C THR A 679 -2.28 -16.87 37.28
N THR A 680 -1.77 -17.99 37.78
CA THR A 680 -0.42 -18.12 38.30
C THR A 680 0.43 -18.88 37.30
N PHE A 681 1.65 -18.38 37.03
CA PHE A 681 2.62 -19.12 36.27
C PHE A 681 3.43 -20.01 37.20
N ASP A 682 3.64 -21.26 36.79
CA ASP A 682 4.69 -22.09 37.36
C ASP A 682 6.02 -21.93 36.58
N ALA A 683 7.02 -22.73 36.94
CA ALA A 683 8.33 -22.67 36.28
C ALA A 683 8.30 -23.09 34.80
N ALA A 684 7.36 -23.95 34.39
CA ALA A 684 7.21 -24.36 33.00
C ALA A 684 6.54 -23.25 32.19
N ASP A 685 5.51 -22.58 32.73
CA ASP A 685 4.84 -21.45 32.08
C ASP A 685 5.81 -20.28 31.84
N ALA A 686 6.58 -19.90 32.86
CA ALA A 686 7.58 -18.84 32.75
C ALA A 686 8.70 -19.18 31.74
N LEU A 687 9.12 -20.44 31.69
CA LEU A 687 10.11 -20.91 30.72
C LEU A 687 9.53 -20.93 29.29
N GLN A 688 8.27 -21.34 29.13
CA GLN A 688 7.59 -21.34 27.83
C GLN A 688 7.54 -19.94 27.23
N ASN A 689 7.13 -18.94 28.01
CA ASN A 689 7.12 -17.55 27.55
C ASN A 689 8.52 -17.03 27.22
N TYR A 690 9.53 -17.35 28.04
CA TYR A 690 10.92 -17.00 27.71
C TYR A 690 11.38 -17.64 26.39
N GLN A 691 11.03 -18.91 26.17
CA GLN A 691 11.35 -19.63 24.93
C GLN A 691 10.61 -19.07 23.72
N ALA A 692 9.38 -18.57 23.87
CA ALA A 692 8.67 -17.88 22.80
C ALA A 692 9.43 -16.63 22.30
N LEU A 693 10.24 -16.00 23.16
CA LEU A 693 11.05 -14.83 22.79
C LEU A 693 12.45 -15.20 22.29
N THR A 694 13.01 -16.34 22.72
CA THR A 694 14.43 -16.69 22.54
C THR A 694 14.70 -17.84 21.57
N VAL A 695 13.69 -18.68 21.29
CA VAL A 695 13.80 -19.73 20.27
C VAL A 695 13.50 -19.10 18.92
N ALA A 696 14.40 -19.30 17.95
CA ALA A 696 14.20 -18.83 16.59
C ALA A 696 12.85 -19.33 16.05
N PRO A 697 12.06 -18.49 15.37
CA PRO A 697 10.84 -18.92 14.70
C PRO A 697 11.10 -20.15 13.83
N ALA A 698 10.13 -21.07 13.80
CA ALA A 698 10.13 -22.16 12.85
C ALA A 698 9.95 -21.57 11.45
N SER A 699 10.81 -21.99 10.51
CA SER A 699 10.61 -21.69 9.11
C SER A 699 9.67 -22.74 8.53
N ASP A 700 8.44 -22.34 8.21
CA ASP A 700 7.41 -23.23 7.68
C ASP A 700 7.36 -23.17 6.15
N PRO A 701 6.94 -24.27 5.50
CA PRO A 701 6.78 -24.29 4.05
C PRO A 701 5.61 -23.40 3.62
N THR A 702 5.69 -22.87 2.40
CA THR A 702 4.59 -22.14 1.78
C THR A 702 3.67 -23.08 1.00
N LEU A 703 2.36 -22.85 1.11
CA LEU A 703 1.35 -23.47 0.27
C LEU A 703 0.87 -22.51 -0.83
N LEU A 704 1.03 -22.89 -2.10
CA LEU A 704 0.36 -22.23 -3.22
C LEU A 704 -0.94 -22.97 -3.55
N VAL A 705 -2.09 -22.31 -3.43
CA VAL A 705 -3.39 -22.86 -3.80
C VAL A 705 -3.84 -22.33 -5.16
N VAL A 706 -4.25 -23.23 -6.05
CA VAL A 706 -4.87 -22.94 -7.34
C VAL A 706 -6.26 -23.57 -7.37
N GLU A 707 -7.31 -22.76 -7.23
CA GLU A 707 -8.72 -23.23 -7.22
C GLU A 707 -9.21 -23.70 -8.60
N GLY A 708 -8.38 -23.56 -9.65
CA GLY A 708 -8.65 -24.00 -11.02
C GLY A 708 -7.65 -25.03 -11.53
N ASP A 709 -7.42 -25.01 -12.84
CA ASP A 709 -6.36 -25.81 -13.47
C ASP A 709 -5.00 -25.09 -13.40
N LEU A 710 -3.92 -25.84 -13.19
CA LEU A 710 -2.54 -25.38 -13.38
C LEU A 710 -1.97 -25.99 -14.66
N LEU A 711 -1.67 -25.15 -15.65
CA LEU A 711 -1.02 -25.54 -16.90
C LEU A 711 0.43 -25.04 -16.94
N ALA A 712 1.39 -25.94 -16.81
CA ALA A 712 2.82 -25.68 -16.97
C ALA A 712 3.25 -26.06 -18.40
N GLU A 713 3.59 -25.07 -19.21
CA GLU A 713 3.94 -25.24 -20.62
C GLU A 713 5.46 -25.25 -20.86
N ASN A 714 5.86 -25.39 -22.12
CA ASN A 714 7.26 -25.44 -22.52
C ASN A 714 8.02 -24.18 -22.07
N GLY A 715 9.15 -24.39 -21.40
CA GLY A 715 9.99 -23.32 -20.85
C GLY A 715 9.53 -22.81 -19.48
N SER A 716 8.44 -23.34 -18.93
CA SER A 716 8.07 -23.05 -17.53
C SER A 716 8.98 -23.78 -16.54
N GLU A 717 9.21 -23.15 -15.40
CA GLU A 717 9.98 -23.71 -14.28
C GLU A 717 9.18 -23.59 -12.99
N LEU A 718 9.02 -24.69 -12.25
CA LEU A 718 8.39 -24.74 -10.94
C LEU A 718 9.47 -25.01 -9.91
N ARG A 719 9.63 -24.12 -8.93
CA ARG A 719 10.63 -24.21 -7.86
C ARG A 719 9.94 -24.40 -6.51
N LEU A 720 10.37 -25.43 -5.78
CA LEU A 720 9.91 -25.75 -4.44
C LEU A 720 11.10 -26.11 -3.55
N ASP A 721 11.02 -25.77 -2.26
CA ASP A 721 12.01 -26.18 -1.27
C ASP A 721 11.54 -27.39 -0.46
N ILE A 722 12.51 -28.19 -0.01
CA ILE A 722 12.32 -29.30 0.94
C ILE A 722 13.33 -29.20 2.07
N ARG A 723 13.01 -29.78 3.23
CA ARG A 723 13.92 -29.91 4.37
C ARG A 723 14.04 -31.37 4.78
N ALA A 724 15.20 -31.74 5.34
CA ALA A 724 15.51 -33.13 5.67
C ALA A 724 14.64 -33.74 6.79
N ASP A 725 13.77 -32.97 7.43
CA ASP A 725 12.79 -33.42 8.42
C ASP A 725 11.44 -33.84 7.82
N GLY A 726 11.28 -33.70 6.51
CA GLY A 726 10.07 -34.10 5.77
C GLY A 726 9.22 -32.93 5.28
N ASP A 727 9.53 -31.70 5.70
CA ASP A 727 8.79 -30.52 5.26
C ASP A 727 9.09 -30.15 3.81
N ALA A 728 8.08 -29.65 3.11
CA ALA A 728 8.15 -29.27 1.71
C ALA A 728 7.18 -28.15 1.40
N ASP A 729 7.61 -27.21 0.55
CA ASP A 729 6.67 -26.33 -0.14
C ASP A 729 5.72 -27.17 -1.00
N LYS A 730 4.51 -26.65 -1.18
CA LYS A 730 3.46 -27.41 -1.86
C LYS A 730 2.63 -26.54 -2.79
N ILE A 731 2.19 -27.13 -3.90
CA ILE A 731 1.18 -26.56 -4.80
C ILE A 731 -0.08 -27.43 -4.75
N ALA A 732 -1.17 -26.90 -4.20
CA ALA A 732 -2.47 -27.57 -4.17
C ALA A 732 -3.39 -27.05 -5.29
N ILE A 733 -3.90 -27.96 -6.11
CA ILE A 733 -4.65 -27.65 -7.34
C ILE A 733 -6.02 -28.33 -7.26
N ASP A 734 -7.11 -27.56 -7.24
CA ASP A 734 -8.45 -28.16 -7.20
C ASP A 734 -8.82 -28.86 -8.52
N GLY A 735 -8.25 -28.39 -9.63
CA GLY A 735 -8.46 -28.91 -10.97
C GLY A 735 -7.37 -29.87 -11.43
N THR A 736 -6.93 -29.66 -12.67
CA THR A 736 -5.94 -30.50 -13.35
C THR A 736 -4.54 -29.89 -13.26
N LEU A 737 -3.54 -30.69 -12.87
CA LEU A 737 -2.13 -30.42 -13.16
C LEU A 737 -1.82 -30.90 -14.58
N ALA A 738 -1.65 -29.97 -15.52
CA ALA A 738 -1.26 -30.28 -16.90
C ALA A 738 0.17 -29.82 -17.16
N VAL A 739 1.06 -30.76 -17.50
CA VAL A 739 2.48 -30.48 -17.71
C VAL A 739 2.88 -30.80 -19.15
N THR A 740 3.49 -29.84 -19.83
CA THR A 740 3.99 -29.98 -21.21
C THR A 740 5.38 -29.37 -21.29
N ASP A 741 6.42 -30.19 -21.32
CA ASP A 741 7.83 -29.77 -21.48
C ASP A 741 8.30 -28.73 -20.43
N ALA A 742 7.81 -28.87 -19.18
CA ALA A 742 8.18 -28.00 -18.06
C ALA A 742 9.37 -28.56 -17.25
N THR A 743 10.03 -27.69 -16.49
CA THR A 743 11.09 -28.06 -15.54
C THR A 743 10.56 -27.99 -14.10
N LEU A 744 10.82 -29.03 -13.31
CA LEU A 744 10.68 -29.01 -11.85
C LEU A 744 12.07 -28.87 -11.22
N VAL A 745 12.22 -27.93 -10.30
CA VAL A 745 13.42 -27.76 -9.48
C VAL A 745 13.03 -27.89 -8.02
N VAL A 746 13.64 -28.84 -7.33
CA VAL A 746 13.50 -29.02 -5.89
C VAL A 746 14.84 -28.71 -5.24
N GLN A 747 14.83 -27.83 -4.25
CA GLN A 747 16.04 -27.43 -3.53
C GLN A 747 15.96 -27.87 -2.06
N LEU A 748 17.09 -28.36 -1.53
CA LEU A 748 17.21 -28.72 -0.13
C LEU A 748 17.60 -27.47 0.67
N VAL A 749 16.81 -27.14 1.69
CA VAL A 749 17.04 -26.02 2.60
C VAL A 749 17.35 -26.52 4.00
N GLY A 750 18.17 -25.74 4.72
CA GLY A 750 18.63 -26.12 6.06
C GLY A 750 19.73 -27.19 6.08
N ALA A 751 19.91 -27.82 7.25
CA ALA A 751 20.93 -28.83 7.48
C ALA A 751 20.37 -30.25 7.38
N GLY A 752 21.23 -31.21 7.03
CA GLY A 752 20.86 -32.62 6.86
C GLY A 752 20.79 -33.02 5.39
N THR A 753 20.36 -34.26 5.14
CA THR A 753 20.08 -34.78 3.80
C THR A 753 18.91 -35.76 3.89
N PRO A 754 17.98 -35.78 2.92
CA PRO A 754 16.92 -36.79 2.89
C PRO A 754 17.47 -38.22 2.97
N GLY A 755 16.82 -39.06 3.77
CA GLY A 755 17.17 -40.44 4.06
C GLY A 755 16.19 -41.45 3.44
N LEU A 756 16.53 -42.73 3.51
CA LEU A 756 15.72 -43.82 2.96
C LEU A 756 14.31 -43.83 3.56
N GLY A 757 13.29 -43.78 2.70
CA GLY A 757 11.88 -43.79 3.08
C GLY A 757 11.29 -42.40 3.32
N ASP A 758 12.09 -41.35 3.25
CA ASP A 758 11.57 -39.98 3.27
C ASP A 758 10.76 -39.74 1.99
N ALA A 759 9.59 -39.12 2.14
CA ALA A 759 8.68 -38.80 1.07
C ALA A 759 8.19 -37.36 1.22
N PHE A 760 8.15 -36.64 0.10
CA PHE A 760 7.79 -35.22 0.04
C PHE A 760 6.59 -35.05 -0.88
N ASP A 761 5.52 -34.50 -0.32
CA ASP A 761 4.26 -34.23 -1.01
C ASP A 761 4.29 -32.81 -1.59
N LEU A 762 4.61 -32.72 -2.88
CA LEU A 762 4.85 -31.45 -3.56
C LEU A 762 3.60 -30.91 -4.26
N PHE A 763 2.65 -31.79 -4.60
CA PHE A 763 1.47 -31.44 -5.39
C PHE A 763 0.21 -32.16 -4.90
N ASP A 764 -0.87 -31.41 -4.68
CA ASP A 764 -2.21 -31.98 -4.68
C ASP A 764 -2.92 -31.63 -5.99
N PHE A 765 -3.65 -32.59 -6.57
CA PHE A 765 -4.48 -32.34 -7.75
C PHE A 765 -5.68 -33.28 -7.82
N ALA A 766 -6.77 -32.85 -8.45
CA ALA A 766 -7.90 -33.75 -8.75
C ALA A 766 -7.56 -34.72 -9.90
N SER A 767 -6.76 -34.27 -10.87
CA SER A 767 -6.17 -35.12 -11.90
C SER A 767 -4.88 -34.53 -12.44
N ALA A 768 -4.01 -35.36 -13.01
CA ALA A 768 -2.79 -34.91 -13.67
C ALA A 768 -2.67 -35.48 -15.09
N SER A 769 -1.98 -34.75 -15.95
CA SER A 769 -1.69 -35.17 -17.32
C SER A 769 -0.34 -34.64 -17.80
N GLY A 770 0.32 -35.40 -18.68
CA GLY A 770 1.66 -35.08 -19.16
C GLY A 770 2.76 -35.48 -18.19
N GLN A 771 3.94 -34.93 -18.38
CA GLN A 771 5.14 -35.21 -17.57
C GLN A 771 6.11 -34.02 -17.65
N PHE A 772 6.95 -33.85 -16.64
CA PHE A 772 8.06 -32.89 -16.67
C PHE A 772 9.14 -33.37 -17.65
N GLU A 773 9.72 -32.45 -18.41
CA GLU A 773 10.87 -32.76 -19.28
C GLU A 773 12.15 -32.86 -18.45
N THR A 774 12.32 -31.96 -17.49
CA THR A 774 13.48 -31.93 -16.60
C THR A 774 13.03 -31.93 -15.14
N ILE A 775 13.65 -32.77 -14.31
CA ILE A 775 13.47 -32.78 -12.86
C ILE A 775 14.86 -32.64 -12.22
N SER A 776 15.09 -31.52 -11.54
CA SER A 776 16.32 -31.23 -10.80
C SER A 776 16.08 -31.43 -9.31
N LEU A 777 16.66 -32.48 -8.73
CA LEU A 777 16.51 -32.83 -7.32
C LEU A 777 17.85 -32.69 -6.56
N PRO A 778 17.82 -32.47 -5.23
CA PRO A 778 19.04 -32.35 -4.45
C PRO A 778 19.78 -33.69 -4.35
N GLY A 779 21.11 -33.61 -4.20
CA GLY A 779 21.96 -34.80 -4.11
C GLY A 779 21.68 -35.63 -2.85
N LEU A 780 21.67 -36.96 -3.01
CA LEU A 780 21.46 -37.91 -1.93
C LEU A 780 22.75 -38.60 -1.49
N ALA A 781 22.71 -39.26 -0.32
CA ALA A 781 23.78 -40.12 0.14
C ALA A 781 23.97 -41.34 -0.78
N SER A 782 25.20 -41.87 -0.85
CA SER A 782 25.54 -43.04 -1.67
C SER A 782 24.64 -44.24 -1.35
N GLY A 783 24.10 -44.88 -2.39
CA GLY A 783 23.21 -46.05 -2.26
C GLY A 783 21.73 -45.68 -2.17
N LEU A 784 21.38 -44.40 -2.25
CA LEU A 784 20.01 -43.89 -2.34
C LEU A 784 19.79 -43.21 -3.69
N ARG A 785 18.53 -43.19 -4.13
CA ARG A 785 18.06 -42.46 -5.30
C ARG A 785 16.70 -41.82 -5.02
N TRP A 786 16.33 -40.87 -5.86
CA TRP A 786 14.96 -40.39 -5.92
C TRP A 786 14.09 -41.34 -6.76
N ARG A 787 12.82 -41.41 -6.37
CA ARG A 787 11.72 -42.04 -7.09
C ARG A 787 10.68 -40.96 -7.40
N ALA A 788 10.42 -40.74 -8.69
CA ALA A 788 9.52 -39.67 -9.16
C ALA A 788 8.36 -40.18 -10.04
N ASP A 789 8.15 -41.50 -10.17
CA ASP A 789 7.01 -42.10 -10.89
C ASP A 789 5.65 -41.75 -10.24
N ARG A 790 5.69 -41.34 -8.98
CA ARG A 790 4.57 -40.90 -8.15
C ARG A 790 4.18 -39.43 -8.34
N LEU A 791 5.07 -38.61 -8.89
CA LEU A 791 4.90 -37.15 -8.98
C LEU A 791 3.62 -36.72 -9.70
N VAL A 792 3.25 -37.39 -10.80
CA VAL A 792 2.00 -37.13 -11.55
C VAL A 792 0.90 -38.16 -11.25
N ALA A 793 1.12 -39.05 -10.28
CA ALA A 793 0.11 -40.03 -9.84
C ALA A 793 -0.56 -39.58 -8.53
N ASP A 794 0.24 -39.14 -7.57
CA ASP A 794 -0.19 -38.70 -6.24
C ASP A 794 0.64 -37.53 -5.68
N GLY A 795 1.50 -36.90 -6.50
CA GLY A 795 2.19 -35.65 -6.11
C GLY A 795 3.49 -35.81 -5.34
N VAL A 796 3.94 -37.04 -5.14
CA VAL A 796 5.03 -37.36 -4.20
C VAL A 796 6.34 -37.68 -4.91
N ILE A 797 7.45 -37.21 -4.34
CA ILE A 797 8.80 -37.78 -4.56
C ILE A 797 9.24 -38.55 -3.32
N GLU A 798 9.96 -39.65 -3.50
CA GLU A 798 10.38 -40.54 -2.42
C GLU A 798 11.85 -40.92 -2.55
N VAL A 799 12.53 -41.07 -1.42
CA VAL A 799 13.90 -41.58 -1.36
C VAL A 799 13.88 -43.09 -1.21
N VAL A 800 14.38 -43.81 -2.22
CA VAL A 800 14.43 -45.28 -2.23
C VAL A 800 15.88 -45.77 -2.36
N LEU A 801 16.07 -47.08 -2.24
CA LEU A 801 17.38 -47.69 -2.50
C LEU A 801 17.77 -47.50 -3.98
N ALA A 802 19.03 -47.16 -4.23
CA ALA A 802 19.56 -47.16 -5.58
C ALA A 802 19.37 -48.54 -6.23
N GLY A 803 18.76 -48.59 -7.42
CA GLY A 803 18.39 -49.84 -8.09
C GLY A 803 17.05 -50.49 -7.69
N ASP A 804 16.33 -49.97 -6.69
CA ASP A 804 14.94 -50.37 -6.38
C ASP A 804 14.00 -49.63 -7.35
N LEU A 805 13.76 -50.25 -8.50
CA LEU A 805 13.08 -49.65 -9.65
C LEU A 805 11.56 -49.83 -9.57
N ASN A 806 11.08 -50.81 -8.80
CA ASN A 806 9.65 -50.99 -8.54
C ASN A 806 9.19 -50.33 -7.21
N GLY A 807 10.15 -49.94 -6.37
CA GLY A 807 9.94 -49.30 -5.08
C GLY A 807 9.26 -50.21 -4.05
N ASP A 808 9.59 -51.50 -4.04
CA ASP A 808 9.07 -52.49 -3.07
C ASP A 808 9.95 -52.62 -1.81
N GLY A 809 11.01 -51.80 -1.73
CA GLY A 809 11.96 -51.77 -0.63
C GLY A 809 13.07 -52.82 -0.77
N ARG A 810 13.21 -53.46 -1.92
CA ARG A 810 14.28 -54.43 -2.22
C ARG A 810 14.89 -54.15 -3.59
N VAL A 811 16.17 -54.47 -3.73
CA VAL A 811 16.86 -54.47 -5.03
C VAL A 811 17.05 -55.92 -5.46
N ASP A 812 16.16 -56.44 -6.28
CA ASP A 812 16.16 -57.85 -6.70
C ASP A 812 15.89 -58.06 -8.21
N ALA A 813 15.49 -59.27 -8.59
CA ALA A 813 15.27 -59.63 -10.00
C ALA A 813 13.98 -59.00 -10.59
N ALA A 814 13.06 -58.52 -9.76
CA ALA A 814 11.89 -57.78 -10.19
C ALA A 814 12.29 -56.41 -10.77
N ASP A 815 13.21 -55.70 -10.13
CA ASP A 815 13.74 -54.41 -10.62
C ASP A 815 14.44 -54.54 -11.97
N TYR A 816 15.20 -55.63 -12.15
CA TYR A 816 15.83 -55.92 -13.43
C TYR A 816 14.81 -56.02 -14.57
N SER A 817 13.60 -56.51 -14.29
CA SER A 817 12.55 -56.62 -15.29
C SER A 817 12.04 -55.22 -15.66
N VAL A 818 11.90 -54.31 -14.69
CA VAL A 818 11.56 -52.90 -14.94
C VAL A 818 12.59 -52.26 -15.87
N TRP A 819 13.88 -52.35 -15.53
CA TRP A 819 14.95 -51.81 -16.40
C TRP A 819 14.94 -52.45 -17.79
N ARG A 820 14.81 -53.77 -17.88
CA ARG A 820 14.85 -54.50 -19.15
C ARG A 820 13.68 -54.12 -20.06
N ASP A 821 12.50 -53.91 -19.51
CA ASP A 821 11.31 -53.55 -20.27
C ASP A 821 11.39 -52.11 -20.82
N SER A 822 12.21 -51.25 -20.20
CA SER A 822 12.44 -49.87 -20.62
C SER A 822 13.81 -49.61 -21.28
N GLU A 823 14.65 -50.63 -21.47
CA GLU A 823 16.03 -50.48 -22.01
C GLU A 823 16.04 -49.73 -23.35
N GLY A 824 16.83 -48.64 -23.40
CA GLY A 824 16.98 -47.79 -24.59
C GLY A 824 15.84 -46.79 -24.82
N GLN A 825 14.89 -46.67 -23.87
CA GLN A 825 13.84 -45.65 -23.89
C GLN A 825 14.33 -44.36 -23.22
N ALA A 826 13.87 -43.23 -23.74
CA ALA A 826 13.89 -41.96 -23.02
C ALA A 826 12.63 -41.89 -22.15
N VAL A 827 12.81 -41.58 -20.87
CA VAL A 827 11.74 -41.54 -19.86
C VAL A 827 11.83 -40.25 -19.04
N ALA A 828 10.80 -39.92 -18.28
CA ALA A 828 10.92 -38.85 -17.29
C ALA A 828 11.99 -39.24 -16.26
N ALA A 829 12.82 -38.27 -15.85
CA ALA A 829 13.92 -38.52 -14.93
C ALA A 829 13.45 -39.26 -13.67
N TYR A 830 14.22 -40.26 -13.23
CA TYR A 830 13.93 -41.08 -12.05
C TYR A 830 12.65 -41.95 -12.13
N THR A 831 12.14 -42.22 -13.33
CA THR A 831 10.98 -43.10 -13.55
C THR A 831 11.37 -44.37 -14.32
N ALA A 832 10.52 -45.41 -14.25
CA ALA A 832 10.74 -46.70 -14.91
C ALA A 832 12.15 -47.27 -14.62
N GLY A 833 12.96 -47.50 -15.66
CA GLY A 833 14.31 -48.04 -15.54
C GLY A 833 15.43 -47.00 -15.36
N ASP A 834 15.13 -45.70 -15.38
CA ASP A 834 16.11 -44.63 -15.21
C ASP A 834 16.37 -44.47 -13.71
N SER A 835 17.54 -44.95 -13.29
CA SER A 835 17.95 -44.99 -11.89
C SER A 835 18.80 -43.77 -11.52
N ASN A 836 19.59 -43.26 -12.46
CA ASN A 836 20.51 -42.14 -12.24
C ASN A 836 19.85 -40.76 -12.46
N GLY A 837 18.67 -40.71 -13.08
CA GLY A 837 17.89 -39.50 -13.36
C GLY A 837 18.32 -38.71 -14.58
N ASP A 838 19.08 -39.29 -15.51
CA ASP A 838 19.53 -38.60 -16.72
C ASP A 838 18.51 -38.62 -17.87
N GLY A 839 17.35 -39.24 -17.64
CA GLY A 839 16.25 -39.36 -18.60
C GLY A 839 16.46 -40.44 -19.66
N GLN A 840 17.51 -41.25 -19.57
CA GLN A 840 17.78 -42.38 -20.47
C GLN A 840 17.92 -43.68 -19.69
N VAL A 841 17.26 -44.74 -20.16
CA VAL A 841 17.45 -46.07 -19.57
C VAL A 841 18.57 -46.80 -20.30
N ASP A 842 19.75 -46.88 -19.70
CA ASP A 842 20.93 -47.46 -20.33
C ASP A 842 21.79 -48.36 -19.41
N THR A 843 23.07 -48.55 -19.78
CA THR A 843 23.98 -49.41 -19.03
C THR A 843 24.40 -48.80 -17.69
N ALA A 844 24.35 -47.47 -17.52
CA ALA A 844 24.60 -46.78 -16.27
C ALA A 844 23.59 -47.22 -15.20
N ASP A 845 22.30 -47.23 -15.51
CA ASP A 845 21.23 -47.67 -14.60
C ASP A 845 21.39 -49.15 -14.23
N LEU A 846 21.71 -49.99 -15.22
CA LEU A 846 21.96 -51.41 -14.99
C LEU A 846 23.16 -51.62 -14.04
N ASN A 847 24.18 -50.79 -14.15
CA ASN A 847 25.35 -50.88 -13.27
C ASN A 847 25.01 -50.43 -11.85
N GLU A 848 24.13 -49.45 -11.69
CA GLU A 848 23.60 -49.04 -10.38
C GLU A 848 22.77 -50.16 -9.74
N TRP A 849 21.85 -50.78 -10.48
CA TRP A 849 21.12 -51.97 -10.00
C TRP A 849 22.08 -53.10 -9.60
N ARG A 850 23.10 -53.40 -10.42
CA ARG A 850 24.12 -54.43 -10.10
C ARG A 850 24.91 -54.11 -8.84
N ALA A 851 25.24 -52.84 -8.62
CA ALA A 851 26.02 -52.40 -7.47
C ALA A 851 25.23 -52.57 -6.17
N ASN A 852 23.90 -52.51 -6.24
CA ASN A 852 23.00 -52.57 -5.09
C ASN A 852 22.19 -53.88 -4.98
N TYR A 853 22.37 -54.84 -5.90
CA TYR A 853 21.62 -56.09 -5.89
C TYR A 853 21.72 -56.85 -4.57
N GLY A 854 20.55 -57.19 -4.01
CA GLY A 854 20.40 -57.82 -2.70
C GLY A 854 20.28 -56.83 -1.54
N ALA A 855 20.31 -55.51 -1.80
CA ALA A 855 19.96 -54.51 -0.80
C ALA A 855 18.47 -54.63 -0.43
N VAL A 856 18.17 -54.42 0.85
CA VAL A 856 16.82 -54.48 1.40
C VAL A 856 16.71 -53.33 2.39
N ALA A 857 15.67 -52.52 2.26
CA ALA A 857 15.35 -51.47 3.21
C ALA A 857 15.12 -52.13 4.57
N ALA A 858 15.89 -51.72 5.59
CA ALA A 858 15.64 -52.17 6.95
C ALA A 858 14.22 -51.72 7.34
N SER A 859 13.38 -52.64 7.80
CA SER A 859 12.04 -52.30 8.28
C SER A 859 12.16 -51.19 9.32
N ALA A 860 11.58 -50.02 9.03
CA ALA A 860 11.50 -48.94 10.00
C ALA A 860 10.89 -49.51 11.30
N SER A 861 11.64 -49.43 12.41
CA SER A 861 11.01 -49.60 13.71
C SER A 861 9.99 -48.48 13.83
N ALA A 862 8.71 -48.80 13.98
CA ALA A 862 7.67 -47.81 14.23
C ALA A 862 8.17 -46.82 15.29
N ILE A 863 8.46 -45.60 14.87
CA ILE A 863 8.69 -44.49 15.78
C ILE A 863 7.34 -44.32 16.48
N PRO A 864 7.27 -44.37 17.83
CA PRO A 864 6.01 -44.09 18.51
C PRO A 864 5.57 -42.70 18.10
N GLU A 865 4.46 -42.59 17.36
CA GLU A 865 3.86 -41.30 17.05
C GLU A 865 3.65 -40.53 18.35
N PRO A 866 3.98 -39.24 18.43
CA PRO A 866 3.48 -38.40 19.51
C PRO A 866 1.96 -38.52 19.50
N SER A 867 1.37 -38.59 20.69
CA SER A 867 0.01 -39.03 20.97
C SER A 867 -1.11 -38.13 20.40
N ALA A 868 -1.20 -37.94 19.08
CA ALA A 868 -2.27 -37.23 18.39
C ALA A 868 -3.61 -37.98 18.52
N LEU A 869 -3.59 -39.32 18.59
CA LEU A 869 -4.77 -40.14 18.85
C LEU A 869 -5.31 -40.01 20.29
N ALA A 870 -4.50 -39.55 21.25
CA ALA A 870 -5.00 -39.24 22.60
C ALA A 870 -5.82 -37.93 22.62
N LEU A 871 -5.50 -36.98 21.74
CA LEU A 871 -6.20 -35.70 21.63
C LEU A 871 -7.59 -35.84 21.00
N VAL A 872 -7.72 -36.67 19.95
CA VAL A 872 -9.02 -36.99 19.33
C VAL A 872 -9.90 -37.81 20.28
N GLY A 873 -9.31 -38.70 21.08
CA GLY A 873 -10.04 -39.46 22.11
C GLY A 873 -10.61 -38.60 23.25
N PHE A 874 -9.93 -37.52 23.63
CA PHE A 874 -10.40 -36.61 24.70
C PHE A 874 -11.56 -35.72 24.24
N LEU A 875 -11.56 -35.26 22.99
CA LEU A 875 -12.64 -34.44 22.41
C LEU A 875 -13.98 -35.18 22.33
N PHE A 876 -13.98 -36.49 22.09
CA PHE A 876 -15.22 -37.29 22.08
C PHE A 876 -15.76 -37.64 23.48
N LEU A 877 -14.94 -37.63 24.52
CA LEU A 877 -15.37 -37.90 25.90
C LEU A 877 -15.94 -36.66 26.61
N VAL A 878 -15.52 -35.45 26.22
CA VAL A 878 -16.09 -34.19 26.72
C VAL A 878 -17.46 -33.90 26.09
N ALA A 879 -17.67 -34.23 24.81
CA ALA A 879 -18.96 -34.03 24.12
C ALA A 879 -20.12 -34.92 24.63
N ARG A 880 -19.84 -35.96 25.45
CA ARG A 880 -20.88 -36.90 25.94
C ARG A 880 -21.36 -36.67 27.38
N ARG A 881 -20.89 -35.63 28.08
CA ARG A 881 -21.37 -35.28 29.44
C ARG A 881 -22.25 -34.02 29.53
N GLY A 882 -22.59 -33.37 28.41
CA GLY A 882 -23.36 -32.12 28.37
C GLY A 882 -24.86 -32.23 28.05
N THR A 883 -25.50 -33.40 28.11
CA THR A 883 -26.97 -33.49 28.03
C THR A 883 -27.53 -34.45 29.08
N ARG A 884 -27.78 -33.90 30.26
CA ARG A 884 -29.00 -34.12 31.06
C ARG A 884 -29.16 -33.04 32.12
#